data_AF-A0A846H3E0-F1
#
_entry.id   AF-A0A846H3E0-F1
#
_cell.length_a   1.000
_cell.length_b   1.000
_cell.length_c   1.000
_cell.angle_alpha   90.00
_cell.angle_beta   90.00
_cell.angle_gamma   90.00
#
_symmetry.space_group_name_H-M   'P 1'
#
loop_
_entity.id
_entity.type
_entity.pdbx_description
1 polymer ?
#
loop_
_entity_poly.entity_id
_entity_poly.type
_entity_poly.pdbx_seq_one_letter_code
_entity_poly.pdbx_strand_id
1 'polypeptide(L)'
;MNLPQSQFTIISGDRQSGVIKTVLPKPLVVQLIDSAGNPRANVPVNFAVKSGGSVSPTTALTDAQGRASTMLTLGTEAGVINAIATASNIGSVSFSATAVATTNPIYLEKQNPATTERQITNQATNNQSVFTNQQPNNENATDGVEYELGMKFRSTKNGNIVAIRFWKAPGESGTHIGKIWTADGVLLASCTYTNETASGWQQQTLSTPLVIQANTTYVVSVNTANTYFPISPQGLASSVVNGDVSSVADGSNGVYGNVNALPTNSYMSSNYFRDIVFTAQVTASITKVSGDNQQGAIKTVLPYPLVVQVKDSAGNPQVGVTVNFAISNGGGTVSPASAVTDANGKASTMLTLGQVAGVTNAIATAANIGSVSFSATAQPTTTNPIYLENLKPGTTDWQITNQATNNEIAGYATATSVNQGESLPIKVSLAQPGKFTIKVYRLGYYGGKGGRLIKDSGQLNGFTQPACAIADANTRLVECNWSTSYTLKVTKNWTSGLYIANLRDQITGKQSQIWFVVRNDSSQSDILFQSSFTTFCAYNNYGGYSLYEYSSKHNQKAVKVSFDRPFSQTLGHDDYNHFLSWERNMMRWLEYLGYDVSYITNVDVHTNPYILQRHKLFLSVGHDEYWSKEQRDGVEQARDAKVNLAFFSANSAYWRFRFEKSSRGEANRVMVCYKDTQDPVAPTNKWRSRENQRPENALIGVMYTGDRDDLYYTWGDPNGTTDTYNGYDFVVANSLDPYYAHTNLKDGDSLSQLVGFEWDGVVNNGFSPKGLVILSSSPVEPKSRDLDLSPGTNTQVSNAVRYTAHSGAKVFASGSIQWMWGLDSDRVKPFKEDIRAQQMAINILADMGAKPLIPFNFKVDTSSHFESREQKAAVSI
;
A
#
# COMPACT_ATOMS: atom_id res chain seq x y z
N MET A 1 2.11 -38.10 37.18
CA MET A 1 1.61 -36.72 37.35
C MET A 1 2.17 -35.87 36.23
N ASN A 2 1.50 -35.81 35.08
CA ASN A 2 1.79 -34.78 34.08
C ASN A 2 0.66 -33.76 34.17
N LEU A 3 1.00 -32.61 34.74
CA LEU A 3 0.14 -31.43 34.90
C LEU A 3 -0.47 -31.04 33.55
N PRO A 4 -1.69 -30.49 33.50
CA PRO A 4 -2.36 -30.16 32.24
C PRO A 4 -1.50 -29.19 31.43
N GLN A 5 -1.32 -29.48 30.14
CA GLN A 5 -0.43 -28.70 29.29
C GLN A 5 -1.05 -27.31 29.06
N SER A 6 -0.27 -26.26 29.32
CA SER A 6 -0.64 -24.87 29.03
C SER A 6 -1.09 -24.72 27.58
N GLN A 7 -2.27 -24.11 27.35
CA GLN A 7 -2.78 -23.89 25.99
C GLN A 7 -1.98 -22.76 25.32
N PHE A 8 -1.52 -23.03 24.10
CA PHE A 8 -0.82 -22.08 23.26
C PHE A 8 -1.62 -21.86 21.99
N THR A 9 -2.36 -20.75 21.93
CA THR A 9 -3.37 -20.51 20.90
C THR A 9 -3.12 -19.19 20.18
N ILE A 10 -3.57 -19.11 18.93
CA ILE A 10 -3.58 -17.85 18.17
C ILE A 10 -4.79 -17.04 18.62
N ILE A 11 -4.56 -15.80 19.05
CA ILE A 11 -5.61 -14.85 19.39
C ILE A 11 -5.92 -13.92 18.22
N SER A 12 -4.89 -13.46 17.50
CA SER A 12 -5.07 -12.57 16.35
C SER A 12 -3.89 -12.56 15.40
N GLY A 13 -4.07 -12.01 14.21
CA GLY A 13 -2.99 -11.78 13.24
C GLY A 13 -2.73 -12.94 12.27
N ASP A 14 -3.47 -14.04 12.34
CA ASP A 14 -3.41 -15.09 11.31
C ASP A 14 -4.22 -14.70 10.06
N ARG A 15 -3.83 -15.26 8.90
CA ARG A 15 -4.44 -15.09 7.58
C ARG A 15 -4.56 -13.65 7.11
N GLN A 16 -3.59 -12.82 7.49
CA GLN A 16 -3.52 -11.45 7.01
C GLN A 16 -3.03 -11.40 5.57
N SER A 17 -3.40 -10.34 4.85
CA SER A 17 -2.79 -9.99 3.56
C SER A 17 -2.14 -8.62 3.65
N GLY A 18 -1.08 -8.42 2.89
CA GLY A 18 -0.37 -7.16 2.83
C GLY A 18 0.54 -7.11 1.62
N VAL A 19 1.07 -5.94 1.31
CA VAL A 19 1.94 -5.78 0.14
C VAL A 19 3.31 -6.38 0.44
N ILE A 20 3.95 -6.99 -0.55
CA ILE A 20 5.35 -7.44 -0.43
C ILE A 20 6.23 -6.36 0.22
N LYS A 21 7.16 -6.76 1.09
CA LYS A 21 8.06 -5.87 1.84
C LYS A 21 7.35 -4.87 2.79
N THR A 22 6.14 -5.18 3.26
CA THR A 22 5.43 -4.37 4.28
C THR A 22 5.14 -5.20 5.54
N VAL A 23 5.04 -4.50 6.68
CA VAL A 23 4.60 -5.09 7.94
C VAL A 23 3.09 -5.26 7.89
N LEU A 24 2.60 -6.43 8.28
CA LEU A 24 1.17 -6.70 8.36
C LEU A 24 0.51 -5.83 9.45
N PRO A 25 -0.71 -5.32 9.22
CA PRO A 25 -1.32 -4.30 10.07
C PRO A 25 -1.73 -4.81 11.46
N LYS A 26 -1.89 -6.13 11.66
CA LYS A 26 -2.17 -6.73 12.97
C LYS A 26 -0.96 -7.54 13.46
N PRO A 27 -0.60 -7.45 14.74
CA PRO A 27 0.39 -8.35 15.32
C PRO A 27 -0.08 -9.80 15.29
N LEU A 28 0.86 -10.71 15.07
CA LEU A 28 0.67 -12.13 15.36
C LEU A 28 0.65 -12.27 16.88
N VAL A 29 -0.52 -12.51 17.45
CA VAL A 29 -0.71 -12.62 18.90
C VAL A 29 -1.05 -14.05 19.25
N VAL A 30 -0.32 -14.57 20.21
CA VAL A 30 -0.58 -15.86 20.84
C VAL A 30 -0.88 -15.65 22.31
N GLN A 31 -1.70 -16.52 22.89
CA GLN A 31 -1.97 -16.53 24.33
C GLN A 31 -1.57 -17.85 24.95
N LEU A 32 -0.94 -17.75 26.12
CA LEU A 32 -0.54 -18.83 26.98
C LEU A 32 -1.39 -18.74 28.24
N ILE A 33 -2.23 -19.74 28.44
CA ILE A 33 -2.94 -19.95 29.70
C ILE A 33 -2.47 -21.27 30.29
N ASP A 34 -2.36 -21.31 31.62
CA ASP A 34 -1.98 -22.51 32.33
C ASP A 34 -3.12 -23.54 32.35
N SER A 35 -2.81 -24.66 32.97
CA SER A 35 -3.71 -25.76 33.23
C SER A 35 -5.02 -25.41 33.95
N ALA A 36 -5.05 -24.30 34.70
CA ALA A 36 -6.21 -23.83 35.45
C ALA A 36 -6.99 -22.74 34.69
N GLY A 37 -6.56 -22.38 33.48
CA GLY A 37 -7.15 -21.32 32.67
C GLY A 37 -6.65 -19.92 33.04
N ASN A 38 -5.68 -19.80 33.94
CA ASN A 38 -5.10 -18.52 34.31
C ASN A 38 -4.04 -18.11 33.27
N PRO A 39 -3.98 -16.83 32.86
CA PRO A 39 -2.96 -16.40 31.94
C PRO A 39 -1.55 -16.45 32.51
N ARG A 40 -0.62 -16.93 31.69
CA ARG A 40 0.79 -17.08 32.08
C ARG A 40 1.62 -15.89 31.61
N ALA A 41 1.89 -14.96 32.51
CA ALA A 41 2.76 -13.82 32.25
C ALA A 41 4.27 -14.17 32.24
N ASN A 42 5.06 -13.33 31.58
CA ASN A 42 6.53 -13.35 31.51
C ASN A 42 7.14 -14.63 30.89
N VAL A 43 6.41 -15.31 30.01
CA VAL A 43 6.90 -16.50 29.28
C VAL A 43 7.49 -16.08 27.92
N PRO A 44 8.75 -16.44 27.60
CA PRO A 44 9.34 -16.15 26.29
C PRO A 44 8.70 -16.95 25.15
N VAL A 45 8.27 -16.23 24.11
CA VAL A 45 7.75 -16.77 22.86
C VAL A 45 8.64 -16.33 21.71
N ASN A 46 9.23 -17.30 21.01
CA ASN A 46 10.05 -17.09 19.83
C ASN A 46 9.19 -17.10 18.56
N PHE A 47 9.35 -16.11 17.70
CA PHE A 47 8.70 -16.03 16.41
C PHE A 47 9.73 -16.16 15.27
N ALA A 48 9.39 -16.90 14.22
CA ALA A 48 10.23 -17.05 13.03
C ALA A 48 9.39 -17.18 11.75
N VAL A 49 9.96 -16.84 10.58
CA VAL A 49 9.32 -17.02 9.26
C VAL A 49 9.94 -18.23 8.55
N LYS A 50 9.11 -19.08 7.94
CA LYS A 50 9.56 -20.33 7.27
C LYS A 50 10.18 -20.06 5.89
N SER A 51 9.71 -19.06 5.16
CA SER A 51 10.32 -18.55 3.92
C SER A 51 9.75 -17.17 3.56
N GLY A 52 10.60 -16.26 3.06
CA GLY A 52 10.20 -14.92 2.60
C GLY A 52 9.62 -14.02 3.70
N GLY A 53 10.35 -12.99 4.15
CA GLY A 53 9.89 -12.04 5.17
C GLY A 53 10.64 -12.15 6.50
N SER A 54 10.21 -11.42 7.52
CA SER A 54 10.83 -11.38 8.85
C SER A 54 9.80 -11.08 9.94
N VAL A 55 10.11 -11.40 11.20
CA VAL A 55 9.27 -11.03 12.36
C VAL A 55 10.08 -10.18 13.33
N SER A 56 9.44 -9.21 13.96
CA SER A 56 10.07 -8.37 14.98
C SER A 56 9.07 -7.98 16.08
N PRO A 57 9.39 -8.21 17.37
CA PRO A 57 10.60 -8.89 17.84
C PRO A 57 10.57 -10.40 17.54
N THR A 58 11.74 -11.02 17.33
CA THR A 58 11.85 -12.48 17.16
C THR A 58 11.61 -13.25 18.46
N THR A 59 11.59 -12.57 19.60
CA THR A 59 11.19 -13.11 20.90
C THR A 59 10.40 -12.06 21.67
N ALA A 60 9.23 -12.43 22.21
CA ALA A 60 8.43 -11.56 23.08
C ALA A 60 8.05 -12.31 24.37
N LEU A 61 8.00 -11.59 25.50
CA LEU A 61 7.44 -12.13 26.74
C LEU A 61 5.93 -11.98 26.75
N THR A 62 5.22 -12.93 27.34
CA THR A 62 3.77 -12.81 27.55
C THR A 62 3.42 -11.76 28.62
N ASP A 63 2.32 -11.03 28.42
CA ASP A 63 1.80 -10.04 29.38
C ASP A 63 1.00 -10.65 30.55
N ALA A 64 0.41 -9.82 31.40
CA ALA A 64 -0.43 -10.25 32.53
C ALA A 64 -1.66 -11.07 32.11
N GLN A 65 -2.07 -10.96 30.84
CA GLN A 65 -3.13 -11.74 30.21
C GLN A 65 -2.55 -12.90 29.38
N GLY A 66 -1.28 -13.24 29.57
CA GLY A 66 -0.63 -14.39 28.96
C GLY A 66 -0.35 -14.21 27.47
N ARG A 67 -0.43 -13.00 26.92
CA ARG A 67 -0.31 -12.77 25.48
C ARG A 67 1.08 -12.30 25.08
N ALA A 68 1.65 -12.92 24.06
CA ALA A 68 2.87 -12.47 23.42
C ALA A 68 2.59 -12.14 21.95
N SER A 69 3.26 -11.12 21.43
CA SER A 69 2.99 -10.62 20.08
C SER A 69 4.25 -10.31 19.30
N THR A 70 4.22 -10.53 17.99
CA THR A 70 5.23 -10.04 17.04
C THR A 70 4.57 -9.42 15.82
N MET A 71 5.31 -8.59 15.09
CA MET A 71 4.88 -8.08 13.80
C MET A 71 5.54 -8.87 12.66
N LEU A 72 4.75 -9.31 11.67
CA LEU A 72 5.26 -10.00 10.48
C LEU A 72 5.47 -9.01 9.33
N THR A 73 6.70 -8.91 8.83
CA THR A 73 7.07 -8.22 7.60
C THR A 73 7.10 -9.19 6.44
N LEU A 74 6.34 -8.91 5.39
CA LEU A 74 6.24 -9.76 4.20
C LEU A 74 7.53 -9.69 3.35
N GLY A 75 7.88 -10.79 2.70
CA GLY A 75 9.04 -10.92 1.81
C GLY A 75 8.91 -10.15 0.49
N THR A 76 9.85 -10.37 -0.43
CA THR A 76 9.97 -9.63 -1.70
C THR A 76 9.12 -10.18 -2.84
N GLU A 77 8.53 -11.36 -2.66
CA GLU A 77 7.76 -12.08 -3.67
C GLU A 77 6.30 -12.19 -3.21
N ALA A 78 5.37 -12.02 -4.16
CA ALA A 78 3.97 -12.21 -3.89
C ALA A 78 3.65 -13.71 -3.74
N GLY A 79 2.82 -14.06 -2.77
CA GLY A 79 2.54 -15.45 -2.41
C GLY A 79 2.26 -15.63 -0.92
N VAL A 80 2.06 -16.87 -0.49
CA VAL A 80 1.79 -17.19 0.92
C VAL A 80 3.10 -17.28 1.71
N ILE A 81 3.16 -16.56 2.83
CA ILE A 81 4.25 -16.53 3.80
C ILE A 81 3.76 -17.21 5.08
N ASN A 82 4.57 -18.10 5.65
CA ASN A 82 4.24 -18.77 6.91
C ASN A 82 5.19 -18.32 8.02
N ALA A 83 4.64 -17.91 9.16
CA ALA A 83 5.38 -17.65 10.39
C ALA A 83 5.01 -18.68 11.46
N ILE A 84 5.88 -18.88 12.43
CA ILE A 84 5.67 -19.80 13.56
C ILE A 84 6.02 -19.07 14.86
N ALA A 85 5.16 -19.21 15.86
CA ALA A 85 5.44 -18.84 17.24
C ALA A 85 5.73 -20.12 18.03
N THR A 86 6.72 -20.08 18.92
CA THR A 86 7.17 -21.22 19.71
C THR A 86 7.50 -20.75 21.11
N ALA A 87 6.82 -21.32 22.11
CA ALA A 87 7.19 -21.17 23.51
C ALA A 87 7.87 -22.48 23.96
N SER A 88 9.14 -22.39 24.38
CA SER A 88 9.93 -23.56 24.75
C SER A 88 9.22 -24.38 25.83
N ASN A 89 9.13 -25.69 25.62
CA ASN A 89 8.48 -26.65 26.51
C ASN A 89 6.96 -26.47 26.67
N ILE A 90 6.33 -25.64 25.83
CA ILE A 90 4.87 -25.43 25.80
C ILE A 90 4.30 -25.86 24.45
N GLY A 91 4.81 -25.33 23.33
CA GLY A 91 4.31 -25.70 22.01
C GLY A 91 4.63 -24.67 20.93
N SER A 92 4.14 -24.93 19.72
CA SER A 92 4.25 -24.00 18.59
C SER A 92 2.92 -23.84 17.84
N VAL A 93 2.68 -22.67 17.28
CA VAL A 93 1.54 -22.38 16.41
C VAL A 93 2.01 -21.63 15.16
N SER A 94 1.42 -21.97 14.00
CA SER A 94 1.80 -21.34 12.72
C SER A 94 0.75 -20.34 12.27
N PHE A 95 1.24 -19.19 11.83
CA PHE A 95 0.49 -18.14 11.16
C PHE A 95 0.74 -18.22 9.65
N SER A 96 -0.25 -17.83 8.87
CA SER A 96 -0.16 -17.65 7.43
C SER A 96 -0.47 -16.20 7.06
N ALA A 97 0.21 -15.68 6.04
CA ALA A 97 -0.06 -14.37 5.48
C ALA A 97 0.08 -14.39 3.96
N THR A 98 -0.62 -13.51 3.25
CA THR A 98 -0.50 -13.39 1.79
C THR A 98 0.20 -12.08 1.45
N ALA A 99 1.36 -12.18 0.82
CA ALA A 99 2.03 -11.05 0.21
C ALA A 99 1.45 -10.79 -1.19
N VAL A 100 0.95 -9.59 -1.44
CA VAL A 100 0.41 -9.17 -2.75
C VAL A 100 1.33 -8.17 -3.43
N ALA A 101 1.37 -8.19 -4.77
CA ALA A 101 2.32 -7.40 -5.56
C ALA A 101 2.00 -5.89 -5.68
N THR A 102 0.77 -5.42 -5.39
CA THR A 102 0.37 -3.99 -5.44
C THR A 102 -0.86 -3.68 -4.58
N THR A 103 -1.08 -2.38 -4.28
CA THR A 103 -2.16 -1.80 -3.46
C THR A 103 -3.47 -1.56 -4.24
N ASN A 104 -4.55 -2.24 -3.84
CA ASN A 104 -5.91 -1.65 -3.70
C ASN A 104 -6.81 -2.61 -2.88
N PRO A 105 -7.54 -2.14 -1.84
CA PRO A 105 -8.40 -2.97 -1.00
C PRO A 105 -9.84 -3.10 -1.56
N ILE A 106 -10.47 -4.23 -1.24
CA ILE A 106 -11.90 -4.61 -1.42
C ILE A 106 -12.27 -5.12 -2.83
N TYR A 107 -12.21 -6.44 -3.03
CA TYR A 107 -13.37 -7.34 -3.21
C TYR A 107 -12.87 -8.79 -3.31
N LEU A 108 -13.72 -9.73 -2.90
CA LEU A 108 -13.68 -11.20 -3.06
C LEU A 108 -13.04 -12.04 -1.94
N GLU A 109 -13.95 -12.44 -1.04
CA GLU A 109 -13.99 -13.78 -0.45
C GLU A 109 -13.85 -14.92 -1.49
N LYS A 110 -13.33 -16.06 -1.01
CA LYS A 110 -13.35 -17.42 -1.58
C LYS A 110 -12.51 -17.64 -2.86
N GLN A 111 -11.37 -18.29 -2.70
CA GLN A 111 -11.18 -19.74 -2.96
C GLN A 111 -9.67 -20.07 -2.90
N ASN A 112 -9.35 -21.12 -2.14
CA ASN A 112 -8.06 -21.81 -2.18
C ASN A 112 -7.98 -22.60 -3.50
N PRO A 113 -6.81 -22.76 -4.15
CA PRO A 113 -6.01 -23.93 -3.79
C PRO A 113 -4.48 -23.74 -3.88
N ALA A 114 -3.79 -24.45 -2.99
CA ALA A 114 -2.36 -24.70 -3.03
C ALA A 114 -2.02 -25.82 -4.03
N THR A 115 -0.87 -25.75 -4.69
CA THR A 115 -0.11 -26.93 -5.14
C THR A 115 1.38 -26.61 -5.26
N THR A 116 2.23 -27.45 -4.67
CA THR A 116 3.38 -28.03 -5.39
C THR A 116 3.80 -29.37 -4.79
N GLU A 117 3.99 -30.34 -5.69
CA GLU A 117 4.36 -31.75 -5.50
C GLU A 117 5.87 -31.98 -5.32
N ARG A 118 6.22 -33.18 -4.80
CA ARG A 118 7.18 -34.20 -5.33
C ARG A 118 7.38 -35.29 -4.25
N GLN A 119 7.55 -36.61 -4.46
CA GLN A 119 7.68 -37.50 -5.63
C GLN A 119 7.16 -38.92 -5.30
N ILE A 120 6.52 -39.54 -6.31
CA ILE A 120 6.46 -40.96 -6.76
C ILE A 120 6.76 -42.11 -5.76
N THR A 121 5.76 -42.98 -5.51
CA THR A 121 5.80 -44.43 -5.84
C THR A 121 4.45 -45.13 -5.60
N ASN A 122 4.05 -45.94 -6.59
CA ASN A 122 3.07 -47.05 -6.61
C ASN A 122 1.61 -46.83 -6.18
N GLN A 123 0.70 -47.27 -7.06
CA GLN A 123 -0.74 -47.36 -6.83
C GLN A 123 -1.05 -48.13 -5.54
N ALA A 124 -1.50 -47.42 -4.52
CA ALA A 124 -2.31 -47.93 -3.45
C ALA A 124 -3.50 -46.99 -3.32
N THR A 125 -4.72 -47.53 -3.20
CA THR A 125 -5.88 -46.75 -2.77
C THR A 125 -5.48 -45.96 -1.52
N ASN A 126 -5.54 -44.62 -1.56
CA ASN A 126 -5.12 -43.71 -0.47
C ASN A 126 -6.07 -43.83 0.74
N ASN A 127 -6.04 -44.99 1.37
CA ASN A 127 -6.79 -45.31 2.56
C ASN A 127 -6.12 -44.65 3.75
N GLN A 128 -6.86 -43.79 4.43
CA GLN A 128 -6.44 -43.06 5.61
C GLN A 128 -7.14 -43.66 6.83
N SER A 129 -6.45 -43.70 7.95
CA SER A 129 -7.01 -44.09 9.25
C SER A 129 -6.60 -43.04 10.27
N VAL A 130 -7.41 -42.77 11.28
CA VAL A 130 -7.08 -41.71 12.26
C VAL A 130 -5.81 -42.08 13.01
N PHE A 131 -5.66 -43.36 13.35
CA PHE A 131 -4.43 -43.90 13.91
C PHE A 131 -3.64 -44.62 12.80
N THR A 132 -2.33 -44.42 12.75
CA THR A 132 -1.42 -45.15 11.87
C THR A 132 -0.84 -46.34 12.62
N ASN A 133 0.27 -46.13 13.34
CA ASN A 133 1.02 -47.15 14.06
C ASN A 133 0.99 -46.98 15.59
N GLN A 134 0.11 -46.11 16.11
CA GLN A 134 -0.02 -45.90 17.55
C GLN A 134 -0.41 -47.22 18.24
N GLN A 135 0.15 -47.41 19.43
CA GLN A 135 -0.12 -48.55 20.31
C GLN A 135 -0.71 -48.05 21.64
N PRO A 136 -1.54 -48.86 22.32
CA PRO A 136 -2.06 -48.53 23.64
C PRO A 136 -0.96 -48.40 24.70
N ASN A 137 -1.15 -47.47 25.64
CA ASN A 137 -0.29 -47.34 26.83
C ASN A 137 -0.46 -48.56 27.74
N ASN A 138 -1.70 -49.04 27.87
CA ASN A 138 -2.02 -50.34 28.43
C ASN A 138 -2.81 -51.13 27.39
N GLU A 139 -2.20 -52.19 26.88
CA GLU A 139 -2.80 -53.04 25.85
C GLU A 139 -3.76 -54.09 26.40
N ASN A 140 -3.86 -54.27 27.73
CA ASN A 140 -4.66 -55.33 28.35
C ASN A 140 -5.30 -54.93 29.69
N ALA A 141 -5.96 -53.77 29.74
CA ALA A 141 -6.67 -53.31 30.94
C ALA A 141 -7.92 -54.17 31.20
N THR A 142 -8.36 -54.23 32.46
CA THR A 142 -9.66 -54.81 32.86
C THR A 142 -10.15 -54.13 34.14
N ASP A 143 -11.46 -53.92 34.21
CA ASP A 143 -12.20 -53.52 35.41
C ASP A 143 -13.33 -54.52 35.74
N GLY A 144 -13.37 -55.65 35.03
CA GLY A 144 -14.40 -56.67 35.17
C GLY A 144 -15.70 -56.42 34.39
N VAL A 145 -15.76 -55.40 33.53
CA VAL A 145 -16.97 -55.05 32.75
C VAL A 145 -16.72 -55.17 31.24
N GLU A 146 -17.72 -55.69 30.50
CA GLU A 146 -17.72 -55.68 29.03
C GLU A 146 -18.32 -54.37 28.50
N TYR A 147 -17.68 -53.76 27.50
CA TYR A 147 -18.06 -52.46 26.96
C TYR A 147 -18.27 -52.47 25.45
N GLU A 148 -19.14 -51.59 24.95
CA GLU A 148 -19.01 -51.03 23.60
C GLU A 148 -18.06 -49.83 23.69
N LEU A 149 -16.86 -49.92 23.10
CA LEU A 149 -15.88 -48.83 23.11
C LEU A 149 -15.87 -48.14 21.75
N GLY A 150 -15.58 -46.84 21.70
CA GLY A 150 -15.63 -46.07 20.46
C GLY A 150 -14.86 -44.75 20.44
N MET A 151 -14.86 -44.13 19.25
CA MET A 151 -14.24 -42.84 18.94
C MET A 151 -15.16 -42.03 18.01
N LYS A 152 -15.35 -40.76 18.35
CA LYS A 152 -15.91 -39.72 17.48
C LYS A 152 -14.85 -39.26 16.47
N PHE A 153 -15.20 -39.19 15.19
CA PHE A 153 -14.31 -38.77 14.10
C PHE A 153 -15.03 -37.91 13.06
N ARG A 154 -14.25 -37.21 12.23
CA ARG A 154 -14.72 -36.40 11.08
C ARG A 154 -13.71 -36.45 9.94
N SER A 155 -14.17 -36.17 8.71
CA SER A 155 -13.28 -35.91 7.57
C SER A 155 -13.37 -34.47 7.08
N THR A 156 -12.29 -33.90 6.55
CA THR A 156 -12.29 -32.61 5.84
C THR A 156 -12.81 -32.72 4.40
N LYS A 157 -13.05 -33.93 3.89
CA LYS A 157 -13.59 -34.20 2.55
C LYS A 157 -14.78 -35.16 2.63
N ASN A 158 -15.62 -35.12 1.61
CA ASN A 158 -16.56 -36.21 1.37
C ASN A 158 -15.77 -37.47 1.05
N GLY A 159 -16.28 -38.65 1.38
CA GLY A 159 -15.61 -39.90 1.05
C GLY A 159 -16.31 -41.12 1.62
N ASN A 160 -15.61 -42.25 1.66
CA ASN A 160 -16.17 -43.53 2.09
C ASN A 160 -15.40 -44.10 3.27
N ILE A 161 -16.10 -44.70 4.24
CA ILE A 161 -15.50 -45.67 5.17
C ILE A 161 -15.58 -47.05 4.51
N VAL A 162 -14.43 -47.69 4.35
CA VAL A 162 -14.30 -48.98 3.66
C VAL A 162 -14.01 -50.14 4.63
N ALA A 163 -13.48 -49.85 5.81
CA ALA A 163 -13.23 -50.83 6.86
C ALA A 163 -13.27 -50.19 8.25
N ILE A 164 -13.48 -51.02 9.28
CA ILE A 164 -13.32 -50.65 10.69
C ILE A 164 -12.09 -51.40 11.22
N ARG A 165 -11.25 -50.71 11.99
CA ARG A 165 -10.10 -51.30 12.66
C ARG A 165 -10.17 -51.06 14.17
N PHE A 166 -9.67 -52.01 14.95
CA PHE A 166 -9.49 -51.82 16.38
C PHE A 166 -8.22 -52.50 16.89
N TRP A 167 -7.71 -52.06 18.03
CA TRP A 167 -6.67 -52.81 18.73
C TRP A 167 -7.32 -53.87 19.62
N LYS A 168 -6.95 -55.13 19.41
CA LYS A 168 -7.36 -56.25 20.25
C LYS A 168 -6.42 -56.42 21.43
N ALA A 169 -6.98 -56.41 22.63
CA ALA A 169 -6.20 -56.70 23.83
C ALA A 169 -5.82 -58.20 23.89
N PRO A 170 -4.64 -58.59 24.41
CA PRO A 170 -4.27 -60.00 24.56
C PRO A 170 -5.28 -60.86 25.34
N GLY A 171 -6.03 -60.24 26.27
CA GLY A 171 -7.07 -60.89 27.06
C GLY A 171 -8.47 -60.84 26.45
N GLU A 172 -8.70 -60.09 25.37
CA GLU A 172 -9.99 -60.05 24.67
C GLU A 172 -10.24 -61.40 23.96
N SER A 173 -11.38 -62.01 24.24
CA SER A 173 -11.82 -63.30 23.71
C SER A 173 -13.31 -63.25 23.41
N GLY A 174 -13.73 -63.91 22.33
CA GLY A 174 -15.11 -63.87 21.86
C GLY A 174 -15.24 -63.21 20.47
N THR A 175 -16.46 -62.82 20.12
CA THR A 175 -16.79 -62.24 18.80
C THR A 175 -16.83 -60.71 18.89
N HIS A 176 -15.99 -60.05 18.09
CA HIS A 176 -15.99 -58.59 17.96
C HIS A 176 -16.86 -58.15 16.79
N ILE A 177 -17.62 -57.07 17.01
CA ILE A 177 -18.54 -56.48 16.04
C ILE A 177 -18.28 -54.98 16.00
N GLY A 178 -17.75 -54.50 14.87
CA GLY A 178 -17.57 -53.10 14.60
C GLY A 178 -18.84 -52.43 14.11
N LYS A 179 -19.04 -51.16 14.48
CA LYS A 179 -20.23 -50.37 14.18
C LYS A 179 -19.85 -48.92 13.87
N ILE A 180 -20.60 -48.27 12.99
CA ILE A 180 -20.50 -46.83 12.72
C ILE A 180 -21.86 -46.19 12.90
N TRP A 181 -21.89 -45.04 13.58
CA TRP A 181 -23.09 -44.33 13.95
C TRP A 181 -23.05 -42.86 13.52
N THR A 182 -24.22 -42.27 13.33
CA THR A 182 -24.35 -40.80 13.43
C THR A 182 -24.11 -40.36 14.88
N ALA A 183 -23.76 -39.09 15.10
CA ALA A 183 -23.62 -38.53 16.45
C ALA A 183 -24.91 -38.66 17.29
N ASP A 184 -26.08 -38.73 16.64
CA ASP A 184 -27.40 -38.84 17.28
C ASP A 184 -27.85 -40.31 17.49
N GLY A 185 -27.01 -41.30 17.18
CA GLY A 185 -27.24 -42.71 17.53
C GLY A 185 -27.92 -43.58 16.48
N VAL A 186 -28.00 -43.14 15.23
CA VAL A 186 -28.45 -43.99 14.12
C VAL A 186 -27.31 -44.91 13.68
N LEU A 187 -27.52 -46.22 13.69
CA LEU A 187 -26.55 -47.19 13.15
C LEU A 187 -26.50 -47.09 11.63
N LEU A 188 -25.31 -46.80 11.09
CA LEU A 188 -25.06 -46.61 9.65
C LEU A 188 -24.43 -47.84 8.99
N ALA A 189 -23.55 -48.54 9.70
CA ALA A 189 -22.88 -49.74 9.20
C ALA A 189 -22.41 -50.64 10.35
N SER A 190 -22.27 -51.94 10.09
CA SER A 190 -21.68 -52.89 11.03
C SER A 190 -20.95 -54.03 10.31
N CYS A 191 -19.92 -54.60 10.95
CA CYS A 191 -19.22 -55.79 10.48
C CYS A 191 -18.78 -56.68 11.64
N THR A 192 -18.87 -58.00 11.45
CA THR A 192 -18.34 -59.00 12.38
C THR A 192 -16.92 -59.39 11.99
N TYR A 193 -15.99 -59.42 12.93
CA TYR A 193 -14.60 -59.83 12.70
C TYR A 193 -14.50 -61.37 12.67
N THR A 194 -13.81 -61.93 11.68
CA THR A 194 -13.71 -63.40 11.50
C THR A 194 -12.30 -63.96 11.48
N ASN A 195 -11.27 -63.12 11.28
CA ASN A 195 -9.86 -63.54 11.14
C ASN A 195 -8.93 -62.70 12.03
N GLU A 196 -9.20 -62.71 13.32
CA GLU A 196 -8.44 -61.91 14.27
C GLU A 196 -7.13 -62.59 14.72
N THR A 197 -6.09 -61.80 14.97
CA THR A 197 -4.87 -62.28 15.64
C THR A 197 -5.06 -62.33 17.16
N ALA A 198 -4.05 -62.83 17.89
CA ALA A 198 -4.09 -62.93 19.36
C ALA A 198 -4.14 -61.55 20.05
N SER A 199 -3.47 -60.54 19.49
CA SER A 199 -3.51 -59.15 19.93
C SER A 199 -3.07 -58.21 18.80
N GLY A 200 -3.22 -56.89 19.02
CA GLY A 200 -2.79 -55.85 18.08
C GLY A 200 -3.92 -55.38 17.16
N TRP A 201 -3.57 -54.57 16.15
CA TRP A 201 -4.54 -54.03 15.18
C TRP A 201 -5.24 -55.12 14.37
N GLN A 202 -6.56 -55.19 14.51
CA GLN A 202 -7.46 -55.97 13.68
C GLN A 202 -8.16 -55.03 12.70
N GLN A 203 -8.52 -55.53 11.53
CA GLN A 203 -9.27 -54.78 10.53
C GLN A 203 -10.29 -55.68 9.85
N GLN A 204 -11.50 -55.16 9.67
CA GLN A 204 -12.57 -55.85 8.95
C GLN A 204 -13.19 -54.89 7.93
N THR A 205 -13.21 -55.33 6.68
CA THR A 205 -13.83 -54.59 5.57
C THR A 205 -15.36 -54.57 5.74
N LEU A 206 -15.99 -53.44 5.45
CA LEU A 206 -17.44 -53.34 5.35
C LEU A 206 -17.91 -54.00 4.05
N SER A 207 -18.98 -54.81 4.11
CA SER A 207 -19.57 -55.43 2.91
C SER A 207 -20.12 -54.39 1.92
N THR A 208 -20.44 -53.20 2.40
CA THR A 208 -20.79 -52.02 1.60
C THR A 208 -20.07 -50.80 2.18
N PRO A 209 -19.21 -50.13 1.39
CA PRO A 209 -18.59 -48.87 1.83
C PRO A 209 -19.63 -47.84 2.25
N LEU A 210 -19.39 -47.18 3.38
CA LEU A 210 -20.29 -46.17 3.94
C LEU A 210 -19.88 -44.77 3.48
N VAL A 211 -20.73 -44.07 2.73
CA VAL A 211 -20.51 -42.67 2.35
C VAL A 211 -20.65 -41.75 3.56
N ILE A 212 -19.68 -40.85 3.76
CA ILE A 212 -19.70 -39.81 4.79
C ILE A 212 -19.46 -38.41 4.17
N GLN A 213 -20.03 -37.38 4.81
CA GLN A 213 -19.86 -35.99 4.40
C GLN A 213 -18.71 -35.31 5.13
N ALA A 214 -18.07 -34.34 4.47
CA ALA A 214 -17.06 -33.49 5.08
C ALA A 214 -17.63 -32.75 6.29
N ASN A 215 -16.77 -32.50 7.29
CA ASN A 215 -17.03 -31.75 8.51
C ASN A 215 -18.25 -32.24 9.33
N THR A 216 -18.65 -33.50 9.15
CA THR A 216 -19.72 -34.15 9.92
C THR A 216 -19.11 -35.12 10.94
N THR A 217 -19.62 -35.11 12.18
CA THR A 217 -19.16 -36.00 13.26
C THR A 217 -19.89 -37.34 13.23
N TYR A 218 -19.12 -38.42 13.24
CA TYR A 218 -19.58 -39.81 13.32
C TYR A 218 -18.92 -40.52 14.50
N VAL A 219 -19.47 -41.66 14.94
CA VAL A 219 -18.87 -42.51 15.98
C VAL A 219 -18.53 -43.87 15.39
N VAL A 220 -17.29 -44.33 15.55
CA VAL A 220 -16.90 -45.73 15.31
C VAL A 220 -16.81 -46.45 16.63
N SER A 221 -17.35 -47.66 16.74
CA SER A 221 -17.29 -48.47 17.95
C SER A 221 -17.03 -49.96 17.66
N VAL A 222 -16.41 -50.66 18.62
CA VAL A 222 -16.26 -52.12 18.62
C VAL A 222 -16.40 -52.59 20.07
N ASN A 223 -17.23 -53.61 20.31
CA ASN A 223 -17.36 -54.25 21.64
C ASN A 223 -16.05 -54.91 22.07
N THR A 224 -15.87 -55.14 23.38
CA THR A 224 -14.68 -55.83 23.93
C THR A 224 -14.83 -57.35 23.95
N ALA A 225 -16.05 -57.87 23.76
CA ALA A 225 -16.41 -59.30 23.78
C ALA A 225 -16.17 -60.04 25.12
N ASN A 226 -15.43 -59.43 26.04
CA ASN A 226 -15.28 -59.78 27.44
C ASN A 226 -14.83 -58.54 28.26
N THR A 227 -14.16 -58.73 29.40
CA THR A 227 -13.80 -57.64 30.33
C THR A 227 -12.46 -56.95 30.06
N TYR A 228 -11.70 -57.36 29.03
CA TYR A 228 -10.39 -56.78 28.73
C TYR A 228 -10.48 -55.73 27.62
N PHE A 229 -9.61 -54.72 27.63
CA PHE A 229 -9.56 -53.70 26.58
C PHE A 229 -8.23 -52.92 26.53
N PRO A 230 -7.87 -52.34 25.37
CA PRO A 230 -6.79 -51.38 25.28
C PRO A 230 -7.23 -50.00 25.76
N ILE A 231 -6.33 -49.28 26.44
CA ILE A 231 -6.60 -47.90 26.84
C ILE A 231 -5.32 -47.06 26.84
N SER A 232 -5.43 -45.87 26.26
CA SER A 232 -4.54 -44.74 26.55
C SER A 232 -5.37 -43.60 27.10
N PRO A 233 -5.43 -43.41 28.43
CA PRO A 233 -6.08 -42.26 29.03
C PRO A 233 -5.58 -40.96 28.38
N GLN A 234 -6.49 -39.99 28.19
CA GLN A 234 -6.24 -38.73 27.48
C GLN A 234 -5.78 -38.86 26.01
N GLY A 235 -5.75 -40.07 25.45
CA GLY A 235 -5.26 -40.31 24.09
C GLY A 235 -6.08 -39.64 22.98
N LEU A 236 -7.30 -39.16 23.28
CA LEU A 236 -8.16 -38.37 22.38
C LEU A 236 -8.56 -37.02 22.96
N ALA A 237 -7.87 -36.53 24.00
CA ALA A 237 -8.09 -35.20 24.55
C ALA A 237 -7.72 -34.09 23.55
N SER A 238 -6.83 -34.39 22.60
CA SER A 238 -6.55 -33.57 21.41
C SER A 238 -6.89 -34.35 20.15
N SER A 239 -7.18 -33.63 19.07
CA SER A 239 -7.53 -34.23 17.79
C SER A 239 -6.30 -34.92 17.21
N VAL A 240 -6.43 -36.22 16.93
CA VAL A 240 -5.44 -36.97 16.16
C VAL A 240 -5.83 -36.83 14.70
N VAL A 241 -4.91 -36.36 13.86
CA VAL A 241 -5.17 -36.04 12.45
C VAL A 241 -4.23 -36.86 11.57
N ASN A 242 -4.78 -37.53 10.56
CA ASN A 242 -4.01 -38.21 9.53
C ASN A 242 -4.69 -38.01 8.17
N GLY A 243 -4.01 -37.26 7.28
CA GLY A 243 -4.58 -36.90 5.99
C GLY A 243 -5.86 -36.08 6.13
N ASP A 244 -6.94 -36.55 5.51
CA ASP A 244 -8.25 -35.91 5.49
C ASP A 244 -9.16 -36.38 6.64
N VAL A 245 -8.73 -37.26 7.55
CA VAL A 245 -9.53 -37.73 8.70
C VAL A 245 -8.93 -37.33 10.04
N SER A 246 -9.81 -37.10 11.01
CA SER A 246 -9.41 -36.70 12.37
C SER A 246 -10.38 -37.22 13.43
N SER A 247 -9.85 -37.52 14.63
CA SER A 247 -10.71 -37.67 15.82
C SER A 247 -11.25 -36.30 16.24
N VAL A 248 -12.41 -36.28 16.91
CA VAL A 248 -13.02 -35.03 17.42
C VAL A 248 -12.45 -34.70 18.80
N ALA A 249 -11.97 -33.48 19.02
CA ALA A 249 -11.51 -33.04 20.34
C ALA A 249 -12.61 -32.23 21.05
N ASP A 250 -13.72 -32.88 21.40
CA ASP A 250 -14.86 -32.24 22.08
C ASP A 250 -14.80 -32.37 23.61
N GLY A 251 -13.66 -32.81 24.15
CA GLY A 251 -13.47 -33.07 25.59
C GLY A 251 -14.21 -34.32 26.11
N SER A 252 -14.93 -35.04 25.26
CA SER A 252 -15.70 -36.25 25.59
C SER A 252 -15.57 -37.33 24.51
N ASN A 253 -14.42 -37.37 23.81
CA ASN A 253 -14.12 -38.34 22.77
C ASN A 253 -13.29 -39.49 23.32
N GLY A 254 -13.43 -40.70 22.82
CA GLY A 254 -13.08 -41.89 23.58
C GLY A 254 -14.28 -42.26 24.42
N VAL A 255 -15.25 -42.89 23.75
CA VAL A 255 -16.57 -43.16 24.29
C VAL A 255 -16.70 -44.63 24.66
N TYR A 256 -17.47 -44.92 25.69
CA TYR A 256 -17.84 -46.26 26.11
C TYR A 256 -19.34 -46.32 26.46
N GLY A 257 -19.90 -47.52 26.50
CA GLY A 257 -21.29 -47.75 26.87
C GLY A 257 -21.63 -49.23 26.93
N ASN A 258 -22.93 -49.50 27.06
CA ASN A 258 -23.44 -50.86 27.03
C ASN A 258 -23.20 -51.49 25.65
N VAL A 259 -22.81 -52.76 25.65
CA VAL A 259 -22.62 -53.55 24.42
C VAL A 259 -23.86 -53.44 23.52
N ASN A 260 -23.64 -53.24 22.21
CA ASN A 260 -24.69 -53.09 21.18
C ASN A 260 -25.54 -51.81 21.23
N ALA A 261 -25.16 -50.79 22.00
CA ALA A 261 -25.75 -49.45 21.96
C ALA A 261 -24.71 -48.41 21.52
N LEU A 262 -25.15 -47.22 21.07
CA LEU A 262 -24.23 -46.10 20.84
C LEU A 262 -23.47 -45.79 22.14
N PRO A 263 -22.13 -45.83 22.17
CA PRO A 263 -21.37 -45.41 23.34
C PRO A 263 -21.41 -43.88 23.47
N THR A 264 -21.93 -43.39 24.59
CA THR A 264 -22.09 -41.94 24.87
C THR A 264 -21.29 -41.45 26.07
N ASN A 265 -20.87 -42.35 26.96
CA ASN A 265 -20.08 -41.98 28.14
C ASN A 265 -18.62 -41.83 27.73
N SER A 266 -17.85 -40.96 28.38
CA SER A 266 -16.41 -40.85 28.13
C SER A 266 -15.66 -40.89 29.45
N TYR A 267 -14.51 -41.57 29.45
CA TYR A 267 -13.60 -41.59 30.58
C TYR A 267 -12.30 -40.92 30.16
N MET A 268 -12.02 -39.76 30.73
CA MET A 268 -10.77 -39.01 30.53
C MET A 268 -10.36 -38.79 29.06
N SER A 269 -11.32 -38.66 28.15
CA SER A 269 -11.06 -38.66 26.71
C SER A 269 -10.11 -39.77 26.22
N SER A 270 -10.30 -41.00 26.71
CA SER A 270 -9.37 -42.12 26.52
C SER A 270 -9.38 -42.64 25.08
N ASN A 271 -8.22 -42.92 24.51
CA ASN A 271 -8.17 -43.68 23.27
C ASN A 271 -8.37 -45.17 23.56
N TYR A 272 -9.50 -45.73 23.12
CA TYR A 272 -9.78 -47.17 23.12
C TYR A 272 -9.38 -47.86 21.82
N PHE A 273 -8.64 -47.15 20.95
CA PHE A 273 -8.09 -47.66 19.70
C PHE A 273 -9.16 -48.26 18.78
N ARG A 274 -10.28 -47.55 18.65
CA ARG A 274 -11.36 -47.84 17.69
C ARG A 274 -11.25 -46.84 16.55
N ASP A 275 -11.19 -47.32 15.33
CA ASP A 275 -10.80 -46.48 14.18
C ASP A 275 -11.39 -46.99 12.87
N ILE A 276 -11.28 -46.16 11.86
CA ILE A 276 -11.87 -46.34 10.53
C ILE A 276 -10.78 -46.38 9.48
N VAL A 277 -11.12 -46.95 8.33
CA VAL A 277 -10.34 -46.80 7.10
C VAL A 277 -11.18 -46.01 6.11
N PHE A 278 -10.74 -44.80 5.79
CA PHE A 278 -11.41 -43.82 4.95
C PHE A 278 -10.71 -43.65 3.61
N THR A 279 -11.50 -43.46 2.56
CA THR A 279 -11.02 -43.09 1.23
C THR A 279 -11.69 -41.77 0.82
N ALA A 280 -10.88 -40.72 0.64
CA ALA A 280 -11.38 -39.41 0.21
C ALA A 280 -11.96 -39.45 -1.20
N GLN A 281 -13.09 -38.77 -1.42
CA GLN A 281 -13.59 -38.46 -2.75
C GLN A 281 -12.76 -37.31 -3.33
N VAL A 282 -12.06 -37.56 -4.44
CA VAL A 282 -11.35 -36.52 -5.18
C VAL A 282 -12.30 -35.93 -6.24
N THR A 283 -12.12 -34.68 -6.63
CA THR A 283 -12.91 -34.00 -7.69
C THR A 283 -11.99 -33.58 -8.84
N ALA A 284 -12.57 -33.34 -10.02
CA ALA A 284 -11.82 -32.86 -11.18
C ALA A 284 -11.16 -31.50 -10.90
N SER A 285 -10.06 -31.20 -11.58
CA SER A 285 -9.27 -29.98 -11.38
C SER A 285 -8.82 -29.34 -12.71
N ILE A 286 -8.58 -28.04 -12.68
CA ILE A 286 -7.97 -27.24 -13.75
C ILE A 286 -6.73 -26.53 -13.23
N THR A 287 -5.59 -26.62 -13.93
CA THR A 287 -4.31 -26.02 -13.53
C THR A 287 -3.61 -25.32 -14.70
N LYS A 288 -2.72 -24.35 -14.43
CA LYS A 288 -1.89 -23.70 -15.46
C LYS A 288 -0.71 -24.60 -15.85
N VAL A 289 -0.39 -24.64 -17.14
CA VAL A 289 0.76 -25.36 -17.69
C VAL A 289 1.84 -24.39 -18.19
N SER A 290 1.47 -23.36 -18.96
CA SER A 290 2.41 -22.39 -19.54
C SER A 290 1.72 -21.10 -19.99
N GLY A 291 2.51 -20.10 -20.38
CA GLY A 291 2.02 -18.83 -20.95
C GLY A 291 1.76 -17.71 -19.95
N ASP A 292 2.03 -17.94 -18.66
CA ASP A 292 1.87 -16.92 -17.61
C ASP A 292 3.05 -15.94 -17.56
N ASN A 293 2.81 -14.74 -17.02
CA ASN A 293 3.80 -13.67 -16.78
C ASN A 293 4.58 -13.22 -18.01
N GLN A 294 3.94 -13.23 -19.18
CA GLN A 294 4.56 -12.76 -20.43
C GLN A 294 4.61 -11.23 -20.52
N GLN A 295 5.40 -10.70 -21.46
CA GLN A 295 5.44 -9.26 -21.75
C GLN A 295 5.53 -9.03 -23.27
N GLY A 296 4.95 -7.93 -23.75
CA GLY A 296 4.96 -7.56 -25.16
C GLY A 296 4.50 -6.13 -25.38
N ALA A 297 4.60 -5.61 -26.60
CA ALA A 297 4.10 -4.27 -26.91
C ALA A 297 2.56 -4.24 -26.91
N ILE A 298 1.97 -3.09 -26.59
CA ILE A 298 0.52 -2.88 -26.77
C ILE A 298 0.07 -3.32 -28.18
N LYS A 299 -1.15 -3.87 -28.29
CA LYS A 299 -1.77 -4.36 -29.53
C LYS A 299 -1.05 -5.53 -30.22
N THR A 300 -0.07 -6.18 -29.59
CA THR A 300 0.62 -7.35 -30.15
C THR A 300 0.15 -8.68 -29.55
N VAL A 301 0.22 -9.74 -30.36
CA VAL A 301 0.02 -11.12 -29.91
C VAL A 301 1.27 -11.56 -29.13
N LEU A 302 1.08 -12.15 -27.96
CA LEU A 302 2.17 -12.69 -27.15
C LEU A 302 2.75 -13.96 -27.77
N PRO A 303 4.05 -14.22 -27.61
CA PRO A 303 4.72 -15.32 -28.31
C PRO A 303 4.37 -16.72 -27.79
N TYR A 304 3.93 -16.86 -26.54
CA TYR A 304 3.59 -18.17 -25.95
C TYR A 304 2.08 -18.28 -25.64
N PRO A 305 1.44 -19.42 -25.95
CA PRO A 305 0.04 -19.63 -25.62
C PRO A 305 -0.19 -19.76 -24.12
N LEU A 306 -1.35 -19.30 -23.65
CA LEU A 306 -1.88 -19.63 -22.33
C LEU A 306 -2.37 -21.07 -22.38
N VAL A 307 -1.81 -21.95 -21.55
CA VAL A 307 -2.14 -23.38 -21.56
C VAL A 307 -2.61 -23.81 -20.18
N VAL A 308 -3.75 -24.50 -20.13
CA VAL A 308 -4.26 -25.16 -18.92
C VAL A 308 -4.29 -26.68 -19.10
N GLN A 309 -4.36 -27.42 -18.00
CA GLN A 309 -4.63 -28.85 -18.00
C GLN A 309 -5.83 -29.15 -17.10
N VAL A 310 -6.74 -29.98 -17.59
CA VAL A 310 -7.87 -30.52 -16.84
C VAL A 310 -7.60 -31.99 -16.50
N LYS A 311 -7.80 -32.36 -15.24
CA LYS A 311 -7.69 -33.73 -14.74
C LYS A 311 -8.98 -34.14 -14.02
N ASP A 312 -9.33 -35.42 -14.07
CA ASP A 312 -10.43 -35.95 -13.26
C ASP A 312 -10.01 -36.11 -11.80
N SER A 313 -10.94 -36.61 -11.00
CA SER A 313 -10.73 -37.02 -9.63
C SER A 313 -9.62 -38.07 -9.44
N ALA A 314 -9.35 -38.91 -10.44
CA ALA A 314 -8.26 -39.88 -10.35
C ALA A 314 -6.89 -39.29 -10.75
N GLY A 315 -6.84 -38.00 -11.11
CA GLY A 315 -5.64 -37.34 -11.59
C GLY A 315 -5.32 -37.63 -13.05
N ASN A 316 -6.20 -38.32 -13.78
CA ASN A 316 -6.03 -38.62 -15.19
C ASN A 316 -6.41 -37.41 -16.04
N PRO A 317 -5.67 -37.11 -17.12
CA PRO A 317 -6.05 -36.05 -18.03
C PRO A 317 -7.44 -36.27 -18.64
N GLN A 318 -8.25 -35.22 -18.70
CA GLN A 318 -9.59 -35.28 -19.28
C GLN A 318 -9.60 -34.72 -20.69
N VAL A 319 -9.85 -35.58 -21.68
CA VAL A 319 -10.07 -35.19 -23.07
C VAL A 319 -11.50 -34.69 -23.27
N GLY A 320 -11.72 -33.73 -24.16
CA GLY A 320 -13.07 -33.31 -24.54
C GLY A 320 -13.70 -32.24 -23.63
N VAL A 321 -13.01 -31.75 -22.61
CA VAL A 321 -13.51 -30.71 -21.71
C VAL A 321 -13.38 -29.35 -22.38
N THR A 322 -14.48 -28.59 -22.41
CA THR A 322 -14.48 -27.21 -22.93
C THR A 322 -13.90 -26.25 -21.90
N VAL A 323 -12.87 -25.49 -22.28
CA VAL A 323 -12.25 -24.41 -21.50
C VAL A 323 -12.52 -23.09 -22.19
N ASN A 324 -13.19 -22.18 -21.48
CA ASN A 324 -13.45 -20.82 -21.95
C ASN A 324 -12.37 -19.87 -21.44
N PHE A 325 -11.82 -19.06 -22.34
CA PHE A 325 -10.84 -18.03 -22.06
C PHE A 325 -11.48 -16.64 -22.20
N ALA A 326 -11.21 -15.74 -21.27
CA ALA A 326 -11.69 -14.36 -21.33
C ALA A 326 -10.66 -13.40 -20.76
N ILE A 327 -10.63 -12.15 -21.24
CA ILE A 327 -9.88 -11.07 -20.60
C ILE A 327 -10.64 -10.66 -19.34
N SER A 328 -9.96 -10.65 -18.20
CA SER A 328 -10.50 -10.14 -16.93
C SER A 328 -10.05 -8.71 -16.62
N ASN A 329 -8.88 -8.28 -17.11
CA ASN A 329 -8.40 -6.89 -16.99
C ASN A 329 -7.35 -6.52 -18.07
N GLY A 330 -7.10 -5.22 -18.28
CA GLY A 330 -6.04 -4.67 -19.16
C GLY A 330 -6.42 -4.56 -20.64
N GLY A 331 -7.61 -5.03 -21.01
CA GLY A 331 -8.08 -5.06 -22.39
C GLY A 331 -7.40 -6.14 -23.24
N GLY A 332 -7.54 -6.03 -24.56
CA GLY A 332 -7.02 -7.04 -25.50
C GLY A 332 -8.03 -8.14 -25.83
N THR A 333 -7.55 -9.24 -26.39
CA THR A 333 -8.38 -10.37 -26.83
C THR A 333 -7.66 -11.69 -26.67
N VAL A 334 -8.42 -12.76 -26.44
CA VAL A 334 -7.93 -14.15 -26.52
C VAL A 334 -8.49 -14.83 -27.77
N SER A 335 -7.66 -15.61 -28.47
CA SER A 335 -8.09 -16.36 -29.64
C SER A 335 -7.39 -17.73 -29.71
N PRO A 336 -8.15 -18.84 -29.72
CA PRO A 336 -9.62 -18.90 -29.63
C PRO A 336 -10.14 -18.53 -28.22
N ALA A 337 -11.36 -17.99 -28.11
CA ALA A 337 -12.00 -17.69 -26.82
C ALA A 337 -12.52 -18.96 -26.10
N SER A 338 -12.56 -20.10 -26.77
CA SER A 338 -12.87 -21.40 -26.19
C SER A 338 -12.06 -22.48 -26.88
N ALA A 339 -11.56 -23.47 -26.15
CA ALA A 339 -10.86 -24.62 -26.69
C ALA A 339 -11.23 -25.89 -25.92
N VAL A 340 -11.18 -27.02 -26.61
CA VAL A 340 -11.46 -28.33 -26.03
C VAL A 340 -10.13 -28.99 -25.64
N THR A 341 -10.09 -29.66 -24.50
CA THR A 341 -8.88 -30.35 -24.03
C THR A 341 -8.49 -31.55 -24.90
N ASP A 342 -7.20 -31.68 -25.19
CA ASP A 342 -6.61 -32.78 -25.97
C ASP A 342 -6.47 -34.10 -25.16
N ALA A 343 -5.82 -35.10 -25.74
CA ALA A 343 -5.56 -36.39 -25.08
C ALA A 343 -4.72 -36.28 -23.79
N ASN A 344 -3.96 -35.19 -23.64
CA ASN A 344 -3.20 -34.87 -22.43
C ASN A 344 -3.98 -33.94 -21.49
N GLY A 345 -5.27 -33.74 -21.74
CA GLY A 345 -6.14 -32.88 -20.96
C GLY A 345 -5.83 -31.39 -21.12
N LYS A 346 -5.11 -30.97 -22.17
CA LYS A 346 -4.66 -29.59 -22.33
C LYS A 346 -5.51 -28.79 -23.31
N ALA A 347 -5.83 -27.56 -22.94
CA ALA A 347 -6.47 -26.58 -23.81
C ALA A 347 -5.64 -25.28 -23.81
N SER A 348 -5.64 -24.56 -24.93
CA SER A 348 -4.79 -23.37 -25.10
C SER A 348 -5.47 -22.24 -25.87
N THR A 349 -4.96 -21.02 -25.65
CA THR A 349 -5.33 -19.81 -26.39
C THR A 349 -4.15 -18.87 -26.56
N MET A 350 -4.19 -18.00 -27.57
CA MET A 350 -3.24 -16.89 -27.73
C MET A 350 -3.81 -15.60 -27.16
N LEU A 351 -3.00 -14.87 -26.39
CA LEU A 351 -3.36 -13.57 -25.84
C LEU A 351 -2.79 -12.45 -26.71
N THR A 352 -3.66 -11.55 -27.16
CA THR A 352 -3.30 -10.26 -27.78
C THR A 352 -3.46 -9.15 -26.75
N LEU A 353 -2.38 -8.41 -26.49
CA LEU A 353 -2.36 -7.33 -25.50
C LEU A 353 -3.25 -6.14 -25.90
N GLY A 354 -3.78 -5.43 -24.91
CA GLY A 354 -4.64 -4.27 -25.08
C GLY A 354 -3.95 -3.05 -25.72
N GLN A 355 -4.71 -1.98 -25.90
CA GLN A 355 -4.22 -0.73 -26.49
C GLN A 355 -3.41 0.15 -25.53
N VAL A 356 -3.40 -0.22 -24.25
CA VAL A 356 -2.88 0.56 -23.14
C VAL A 356 -1.79 -0.26 -22.45
N ALA A 357 -0.67 0.37 -22.08
CA ALA A 357 0.38 -0.33 -21.36
C ALA A 357 -0.06 -0.67 -19.92
N GLY A 358 0.47 -1.75 -19.38
CA GLY A 358 0.13 -2.25 -18.06
C GLY A 358 -0.13 -3.77 -18.02
N VAL A 359 -0.50 -4.26 -16.85
CA VAL A 359 -0.88 -5.66 -16.64
C VAL A 359 -2.22 -5.98 -17.32
N THR A 360 -2.22 -7.03 -18.12
CA THR A 360 -3.37 -7.67 -18.73
C THR A 360 -3.59 -9.03 -18.07
N ASN A 361 -4.81 -9.30 -17.60
CA ASN A 361 -5.17 -10.57 -16.99
C ASN A 361 -6.16 -11.32 -17.88
N ALA A 362 -5.97 -12.62 -18.01
CA ALA A 362 -6.90 -13.52 -18.69
C ALA A 362 -7.32 -14.65 -17.74
N ILE A 363 -8.58 -15.08 -17.79
CA ILE A 363 -9.10 -16.19 -17.00
C ILE A 363 -9.46 -17.35 -17.92
N ALA A 364 -9.08 -18.57 -17.52
CA ALA A 364 -9.47 -19.81 -18.16
C ALA A 364 -10.43 -20.57 -17.22
N THR A 365 -11.61 -20.94 -17.71
CA THR A 365 -12.69 -21.55 -16.91
C THR A 365 -13.17 -22.84 -17.55
N ALA A 366 -13.22 -23.92 -16.77
CA ALA A 366 -13.88 -25.17 -17.13
C ALA A 366 -15.14 -25.35 -16.26
N ALA A 367 -16.29 -25.51 -16.92
CA ALA A 367 -17.58 -25.60 -16.24
C ALA A 367 -17.61 -26.76 -15.24
N ASN A 368 -18.12 -26.50 -14.03
CA ASN A 368 -18.21 -27.45 -12.92
C ASN A 368 -16.85 -28.02 -12.43
N ILE A 369 -15.73 -27.44 -12.85
CA ILE A 369 -14.38 -27.82 -12.42
C ILE A 369 -13.68 -26.65 -11.71
N GLY A 370 -13.63 -25.47 -12.33
CA GLY A 370 -13.02 -24.28 -11.72
C GLY A 370 -12.41 -23.32 -12.75
N SER A 371 -11.57 -22.40 -12.27
CA SER A 371 -10.89 -21.41 -13.10
C SER A 371 -9.46 -21.11 -12.65
N VAL A 372 -8.60 -20.70 -13.58
CA VAL A 372 -7.24 -20.20 -13.32
C VAL A 372 -6.98 -18.89 -14.08
N SER A 373 -6.20 -17.99 -13.49
CA SER A 373 -5.89 -16.67 -14.08
C SER A 373 -4.44 -16.58 -14.58
N PHE A 374 -4.22 -16.07 -15.78
CA PHE A 374 -2.92 -15.70 -16.34
C PHE A 374 -2.72 -14.19 -16.27
N SER A 375 -1.47 -13.75 -16.16
CA SER A 375 -1.08 -12.34 -16.26
C SER A 375 -0.06 -12.13 -17.39
N ALA A 376 -0.09 -10.95 -18.01
CA ALA A 376 0.91 -10.49 -18.95
C ALA A 376 1.08 -8.98 -18.82
N THR A 377 2.20 -8.42 -19.30
CA THR A 377 2.47 -6.97 -19.25
C THR A 377 2.57 -6.38 -20.65
N ALA A 378 1.64 -5.49 -20.99
CA ALA A 378 1.71 -4.63 -22.15
C ALA A 378 2.67 -3.47 -21.92
N GLN A 379 3.58 -3.25 -22.87
CA GLN A 379 4.59 -2.20 -22.84
C GLN A 379 4.21 -1.09 -23.83
N PRO A 380 4.41 0.20 -23.49
CA PRO A 380 4.11 1.28 -24.40
C PRO A 380 5.08 1.24 -25.59
N THR A 381 4.61 1.64 -26.77
CA THR A 381 5.44 1.70 -27.99
C THR A 381 6.47 2.84 -27.96
N THR A 382 6.19 3.88 -27.17
CA THR A 382 7.08 5.02 -26.91
C THR A 382 7.28 5.16 -25.41
N THR A 383 8.52 5.38 -24.97
CA THR A 383 8.86 5.57 -23.56
C THR A 383 9.27 7.01 -23.29
N ASN A 384 9.22 7.41 -22.02
CA ASN A 384 9.79 8.67 -21.53
C ASN A 384 10.76 8.39 -20.36
N PRO A 385 11.56 9.38 -19.93
CA PRO A 385 12.53 9.18 -18.85
C PRO A 385 11.90 8.72 -17.52
N ILE A 386 10.69 9.18 -17.20
CA ILE A 386 9.97 8.81 -15.96
C ILE A 386 9.56 7.34 -15.99
N TYR A 387 9.00 6.86 -17.10
CA TYR A 387 8.67 5.46 -17.31
C TYR A 387 9.89 4.55 -17.08
N LEU A 388 11.01 4.87 -17.74
CA LEU A 388 12.25 4.11 -17.62
C LEU A 388 12.85 4.18 -16.21
N GLU A 389 12.68 5.31 -15.53
CA GLU A 389 13.12 5.49 -14.15
C GLU A 389 12.30 4.62 -13.18
N ASN A 390 10.99 4.50 -13.39
CA ASN A 390 10.11 3.68 -12.54
C ASN A 390 10.29 2.17 -12.69
N LEU A 391 10.93 1.71 -13.77
CA LEU A 391 11.34 0.30 -13.91
C LEU A 391 12.51 -0.06 -12.97
N LYS A 392 13.20 0.94 -12.41
CA LYS A 392 14.33 0.70 -11.49
C LYS A 392 13.83 0.42 -10.08
N PRO A 393 14.56 -0.40 -9.30
CA PRO A 393 14.15 -0.73 -7.93
C PRO A 393 14.16 0.51 -7.02
N GLY A 394 13.09 0.69 -6.27
CA GLY A 394 12.99 1.69 -5.20
C GLY A 394 13.44 1.19 -3.83
N THR A 395 13.51 2.12 -2.88
CA THR A 395 13.78 1.88 -1.45
C THR A 395 13.00 2.88 -0.60
N THR A 396 12.78 2.56 0.68
CA THR A 396 12.22 3.47 1.70
C THR A 396 13.30 4.18 2.51
N ASP A 397 14.58 3.87 2.31
CA ASP A 397 15.71 4.39 3.12
C ASP A 397 15.95 5.90 2.98
N TRP A 398 15.25 6.56 2.06
CA TRP A 398 15.23 8.01 1.96
C TRP A 398 14.56 8.66 3.18
N GLN A 399 13.71 7.93 3.89
CA GLN A 399 12.98 8.39 5.08
C GLN A 399 13.92 8.59 6.28
N ILE A 400 13.54 9.52 7.17
CA ILE A 400 14.21 9.75 8.45
C ILE A 400 13.62 8.83 9.50
N THR A 401 14.51 8.11 10.19
CA THR A 401 14.14 7.23 11.31
C THR A 401 14.70 7.72 12.64
N ASN A 402 15.69 8.61 12.62
CA ASN A 402 16.26 9.22 13.83
C ASN A 402 16.61 10.69 13.57
N GLN A 403 15.61 11.57 13.59
CA GLN A 403 15.76 12.98 13.26
C GLN A 403 16.69 13.73 14.25
N ALA A 404 17.51 14.63 13.70
CA ALA A 404 18.23 15.66 14.44
C ALA A 404 17.25 16.72 14.97
N THR A 405 17.21 16.90 16.29
CA THR A 405 16.30 17.83 16.98
C THR A 405 17.03 18.97 17.65
N ASN A 406 18.36 18.84 17.83
CA ASN A 406 19.21 19.81 18.54
C ASN A 406 20.45 20.16 17.70
N ASN A 407 20.31 20.22 16.38
CA ASN A 407 21.38 20.48 15.42
C ASN A 407 22.57 19.51 15.54
N GLU A 408 22.33 18.25 15.92
CA GLU A 408 23.37 17.21 15.95
C GLU A 408 24.05 17.06 14.57
N ILE A 409 23.25 17.16 13.51
CA ILE A 409 23.69 17.31 12.13
C ILE A 409 22.69 18.17 11.36
N ALA A 410 23.18 19.15 10.62
CA ALA A 410 22.37 20.00 9.74
C ALA A 410 23.16 20.35 8.48
N GLY A 411 22.45 20.66 7.39
CA GLY A 411 23.10 21.01 6.13
C GLY A 411 22.20 21.77 5.17
N TYR A 412 22.82 22.40 4.18
CA TYR A 412 22.13 23.04 3.07
C TYR A 412 22.95 22.98 1.79
N ALA A 413 22.27 23.10 0.66
CA ALA A 413 22.90 23.21 -0.65
C ALA A 413 23.04 24.68 -1.07
N THR A 414 24.04 24.96 -1.89
CA THR A 414 24.33 26.31 -2.42
C THR A 414 23.37 26.76 -3.54
N ALA A 415 22.45 25.89 -3.96
CA ALA A 415 21.36 26.18 -4.89
C ALA A 415 20.15 25.31 -4.56
N THR A 416 18.94 25.74 -4.96
CA THR A 416 17.70 24.97 -4.83
C THR A 416 17.57 23.89 -5.91
N SER A 417 18.29 24.06 -7.02
CA SER A 417 18.31 23.14 -8.15
C SER A 417 19.71 23.01 -8.75
N VAL A 418 19.93 21.98 -9.56
CA VAL A 418 21.17 21.76 -10.33
C VAL A 418 20.82 21.09 -11.65
N ASN A 419 21.39 21.53 -12.77
CA ASN A 419 21.11 20.91 -14.06
C ASN A 419 21.96 19.63 -14.26
N GLN A 420 21.49 18.73 -15.10
CA GLN A 420 22.24 17.57 -15.54
C GLN A 420 23.64 17.96 -16.07
N GLY A 421 24.68 17.34 -15.52
CA GLY A 421 26.07 17.60 -15.88
C GLY A 421 26.78 18.64 -15.01
N GLU A 422 26.05 19.32 -14.12
CA GLU A 422 26.61 20.32 -13.21
C GLU A 422 26.97 19.72 -11.83
N SER A 423 27.42 20.58 -10.92
CA SER A 423 27.81 20.20 -9.56
C SER A 423 27.10 21.06 -8.52
N LEU A 424 26.71 20.42 -7.41
CA LEU A 424 26.01 21.07 -6.31
C LEU A 424 26.87 20.99 -5.03
N PRO A 425 27.52 22.09 -4.63
CA PRO A 425 28.17 22.18 -3.32
C PRO A 425 27.16 22.07 -2.17
N ILE A 426 27.46 21.17 -1.23
CA ILE A 426 26.71 20.86 -0.01
C ILE A 426 27.56 21.23 1.21
N LYS A 427 26.93 21.93 2.16
CA LYS A 427 27.53 22.38 3.41
C LYS A 427 26.87 21.65 4.56
N VAL A 428 27.67 21.08 5.46
CA VAL A 428 27.21 20.29 6.61
C VAL A 428 27.95 20.76 7.87
N SER A 429 27.20 20.89 8.97
CA SER A 429 27.73 21.11 10.31
C SER A 429 27.33 19.96 11.22
N LEU A 430 28.27 19.53 12.07
CA LEU A 430 28.01 18.61 13.16
C LEU A 430 28.08 19.35 14.50
N ALA A 431 27.26 18.95 15.47
CA ALA A 431 27.37 19.46 16.84
C ALA A 431 28.73 19.12 17.47
N GLN A 432 29.30 17.98 17.12
CA GLN A 432 30.65 17.55 17.50
C GLN A 432 31.42 17.06 16.27
N PRO A 433 32.70 17.39 16.09
CA PRO A 433 33.51 16.86 15.00
C PRO A 433 33.52 15.33 14.96
N GLY A 434 33.45 14.75 13.76
CA GLY A 434 33.26 13.32 13.61
C GLY A 434 33.12 12.87 12.16
N LYS A 435 32.46 11.71 11.97
CA LYS A 435 32.15 11.17 10.64
C LYS A 435 30.67 11.33 10.35
N PHE A 436 30.33 11.62 9.10
CA PHE A 436 28.95 11.60 8.62
C PHE A 436 28.87 10.97 7.23
N THR A 437 27.66 10.68 6.76
CA THR A 437 27.40 10.19 5.40
C THR A 437 26.34 11.05 4.73
N ILE A 438 26.40 11.11 3.39
CA ILE A 438 25.36 11.69 2.53
C ILE A 438 24.87 10.59 1.58
N LYS A 439 23.59 10.23 1.71
CA LYS A 439 22.91 9.38 0.73
C LYS A 439 21.89 10.18 -0.04
N VAL A 440 22.07 10.25 -1.36
CA VAL A 440 21.20 11.01 -2.26
C VAL A 440 20.17 10.08 -2.88
N TYR A 441 18.91 10.44 -2.74
CA TYR A 441 17.76 9.72 -3.28
C TYR A 441 17.01 10.61 -4.27
N ARG A 442 16.58 10.05 -5.40
CA ARG A 442 15.54 10.64 -6.25
C ARG A 442 14.20 10.19 -5.70
N LEU A 443 13.27 11.10 -5.50
CA LEU A 443 11.89 10.79 -5.11
C LEU A 443 11.05 10.47 -6.35
N GLY A 444 10.03 9.63 -6.17
CA GLY A 444 9.18 9.14 -7.26
C GLY A 444 8.30 7.98 -6.81
N TYR A 445 7.66 7.29 -7.77
CA TYR A 445 6.76 6.17 -7.46
C TYR A 445 7.50 4.90 -7.01
N TYR A 446 8.36 4.34 -7.88
CA TYR A 446 9.17 3.15 -7.63
C TYR A 446 8.44 1.97 -6.95
N GLY A 447 7.26 1.61 -7.45
CA GLY A 447 6.44 0.53 -6.86
C GLY A 447 5.92 0.87 -5.46
N GLY A 448 5.66 2.15 -5.19
CA GLY A 448 5.17 2.68 -3.93
C GLY A 448 6.24 2.95 -2.87
N LYS A 449 7.52 2.60 -3.12
CA LYS A 449 8.62 2.79 -2.16
C LYS A 449 9.05 4.24 -1.99
N GLY A 450 8.72 5.10 -2.94
CA GLY A 450 8.79 6.55 -2.74
C GLY A 450 10.12 7.21 -3.04
N GLY A 451 11.18 6.44 -3.29
CA GLY A 451 12.48 6.96 -3.71
C GLY A 451 13.44 5.86 -4.17
N ARG A 452 14.53 6.27 -4.82
CA ARG A 452 15.63 5.39 -5.26
C ARG A 452 16.97 5.98 -4.86
N LEU A 453 17.85 5.15 -4.31
CA LEU A 453 19.22 5.56 -4.03
C LEU A 453 19.97 5.84 -5.34
N ILE A 454 20.56 7.03 -5.43
CA ILE A 454 21.29 7.52 -6.61
C ILE A 454 22.78 7.59 -6.33
N LYS A 455 23.15 8.05 -5.14
CA LYS A 455 24.54 8.25 -4.74
C LYS A 455 24.72 8.00 -3.25
N ASP A 456 25.82 7.34 -2.91
CA ASP A 456 26.34 7.25 -1.56
C ASP A 456 27.72 7.95 -1.54
N SER A 457 27.93 8.85 -0.59
CA SER A 457 29.22 9.53 -0.43
C SER A 457 30.30 8.66 0.22
N GLY A 458 29.91 7.55 0.87
CA GLY A 458 30.73 6.94 1.91
C GLY A 458 30.87 7.85 3.13
N GLN A 459 31.78 7.50 4.05
CA GLN A 459 32.06 8.30 5.24
C GLN A 459 32.89 9.53 4.92
N LEU A 460 32.40 10.70 5.34
CA LEU A 460 33.05 12.00 5.21
C LEU A 460 33.49 12.52 6.59
N ASN A 461 34.57 13.30 6.63
CA ASN A 461 34.96 14.04 7.83
C ASN A 461 34.05 15.27 7.99
N GLY A 462 33.40 15.41 9.14
CA GLY A 462 32.59 16.57 9.51
C GLY A 462 33.18 17.31 10.71
N PHE A 463 32.91 18.61 10.75
CA PHE A 463 33.33 19.50 11.83
C PHE A 463 32.18 20.44 12.18
N THR A 464 32.30 21.11 13.33
CA THR A 464 31.37 22.15 13.75
C THR A 464 31.64 23.42 12.95
N GLN A 465 30.68 23.84 12.14
CA GLN A 465 30.75 25.09 11.40
C GLN A 465 30.39 26.29 12.30
N PRO A 466 30.74 27.53 11.92
CA PRO A 466 30.31 28.72 12.65
C PRO A 466 28.79 28.77 12.84
N ALA A 467 28.32 29.26 13.99
CA ALA A 467 26.89 29.48 14.20
C ALA A 467 26.34 30.44 13.12
N CYS A 468 25.12 30.19 12.66
CA CYS A 468 24.45 31.09 11.72
C CYS A 468 24.16 32.41 12.43
N ALA A 469 24.55 33.51 11.79
CA ALA A 469 24.51 34.84 12.39
C ALA A 469 23.33 35.64 11.85
N ILE A 470 22.86 36.59 12.66
CA ILE A 470 22.00 37.67 12.16
C ILE A 470 22.91 38.56 11.29
N ALA A 471 22.79 38.42 9.98
CA ALA A 471 23.54 39.19 9.00
C ALA A 471 23.08 40.66 8.95
N ASP A 472 21.81 40.90 9.25
CA ASP A 472 21.24 42.25 9.39
C ASP A 472 20.13 42.24 10.44
N ALA A 473 20.33 42.98 11.53
CA ALA A 473 19.39 43.05 12.65
C ALA A 473 18.10 43.81 12.32
N ASN A 474 18.14 44.78 11.40
CA ASN A 474 16.97 45.57 11.02
C ASN A 474 15.96 44.74 10.23
N THR A 475 16.46 43.83 9.40
CA THR A 475 15.63 42.94 8.59
C THR A 475 15.48 41.54 9.19
N ARG A 476 16.23 41.25 10.26
CA ARG A 476 16.35 39.95 10.95
C ARG A 476 16.83 38.84 10.00
N LEU A 477 17.61 39.21 9.00
CA LEU A 477 18.19 38.27 8.04
C LEU A 477 19.19 37.36 8.77
N VAL A 478 18.97 36.04 8.67
CA VAL A 478 19.89 35.03 9.19
C VAL A 478 20.56 34.29 8.04
N GLU A 479 21.88 34.20 8.08
CA GLU A 479 22.69 33.44 7.11
C GLU A 479 23.78 32.62 7.81
N CYS A 480 24.07 31.45 7.26
CA CYS A 480 25.13 30.57 7.72
C CYS A 480 26.36 30.72 6.82
N ASN A 481 27.49 31.20 7.35
CA ASN A 481 28.73 31.30 6.59
C ASN A 481 29.55 30.00 6.61
N TRP A 482 28.90 28.87 6.27
CA TRP A 482 29.54 27.55 6.29
C TRP A 482 30.41 27.33 5.06
N SER A 483 31.48 26.57 5.26
CA SER A 483 32.34 26.08 4.18
C SER A 483 31.76 24.80 3.55
N THR A 484 32.06 24.55 2.27
CA THR A 484 31.60 23.35 1.54
C THR A 484 32.20 22.09 2.15
N SER A 485 31.34 21.14 2.52
CA SER A 485 31.74 19.83 3.06
C SER A 485 31.84 18.76 1.97
N TYR A 486 31.01 18.86 0.93
CA TYR A 486 30.96 17.91 -0.17
C TYR A 486 30.46 18.59 -1.45
N THR A 487 30.99 18.21 -2.62
CA THR A 487 30.46 18.67 -3.91
C THR A 487 29.85 17.50 -4.65
N LEU A 488 28.52 17.50 -4.79
CA LEU A 488 27.78 16.47 -5.51
C LEU A 488 27.92 16.70 -7.01
N LYS A 489 28.45 15.72 -7.74
CA LYS A 489 28.50 15.73 -9.21
C LYS A 489 27.23 15.07 -9.77
N VAL A 490 26.41 15.82 -10.50
CA VAL A 490 25.20 15.33 -11.15
C VAL A 490 25.54 14.97 -12.60
N THR A 491 25.42 13.69 -12.96
CA THR A 491 25.73 13.25 -14.33
C THR A 491 24.52 13.41 -15.24
N LYS A 492 24.74 13.41 -16.56
CA LYS A 492 23.65 13.50 -17.56
C LYS A 492 22.61 12.38 -17.49
N ASN A 493 22.91 11.28 -16.81
CA ASN A 493 22.01 10.12 -16.68
C ASN A 493 21.03 10.23 -15.49
N TRP A 494 21.10 11.31 -14.70
CA TRP A 494 20.18 11.55 -13.60
C TRP A 494 18.84 12.04 -14.16
N THR A 495 17.77 11.27 -13.99
CA THR A 495 16.42 11.66 -14.41
C THR A 495 15.97 12.92 -13.67
N SER A 496 15.43 13.91 -14.36
CA SER A 496 14.89 15.10 -13.70
C SER A 496 13.87 14.72 -12.62
N GLY A 497 13.88 15.41 -11.49
CA GLY A 497 13.13 14.97 -10.31
C GLY A 497 13.38 15.83 -9.09
N LEU A 498 12.61 15.54 -8.05
CA LEU A 498 12.86 16.01 -6.69
C LEU A 498 13.84 15.06 -5.99
N TYR A 499 14.82 15.62 -5.30
CA TYR A 499 15.90 14.86 -4.67
C TYR A 499 16.07 15.24 -3.20
N ILE A 500 16.47 14.24 -2.42
CA ILE A 500 16.84 14.39 -1.02
C ILE A 500 18.27 13.89 -0.84
N ALA A 501 19.13 14.70 -0.24
CA ALA A 501 20.39 14.27 0.34
C ALA A 501 20.17 14.03 1.85
N ASN A 502 20.06 12.76 2.23
CA ASN A 502 19.93 12.32 3.61
C ASN A 502 21.30 12.32 4.29
N LEU A 503 21.45 13.17 5.29
CA LEU A 503 22.64 13.32 6.11
C LEU A 503 22.51 12.40 7.33
N ARG A 504 23.58 11.70 7.69
CA ARG A 504 23.59 10.89 8.92
C ARG A 504 24.90 11.04 9.67
N ASP A 505 24.84 11.56 10.89
CA ASP A 505 25.94 11.52 11.84
C ASP A 505 26.21 10.06 12.24
N GLN A 506 27.46 9.62 12.12
CA GLN A 506 27.85 8.25 12.43
C GLN A 506 27.98 7.98 13.93
N ILE A 507 28.15 9.02 14.77
CA ILE A 507 28.27 8.87 16.22
C ILE A 507 26.88 8.73 16.85
N THR A 508 26.03 9.74 16.64
CA THR A 508 24.69 9.76 17.27
C THR A 508 23.65 8.98 16.48
N GLY A 509 23.93 8.67 15.21
CA GLY A 509 22.95 8.11 14.29
C GLY A 509 21.86 9.10 13.86
N LYS A 510 21.95 10.37 14.27
CA LYS A 510 20.97 11.42 13.95
C LYS A 510 21.00 11.79 12.48
N GLN A 511 19.85 12.18 11.96
CA GLN A 511 19.61 12.44 10.54
C GLN A 511 19.00 13.80 10.29
N SER A 512 19.39 14.42 9.18
CA SER A 512 18.73 15.59 8.60
C SER A 512 18.77 15.49 7.08
N GLN A 513 18.01 16.32 6.39
CA GLN A 513 17.88 16.24 4.94
C GLN A 513 18.12 17.59 4.27
N ILE A 514 18.66 17.53 3.06
CA ILE A 514 18.74 18.66 2.14
C ILE A 514 17.91 18.33 0.92
N TRP A 515 16.98 19.20 0.56
CA TRP A 515 16.15 19.06 -0.62
C TRP A 515 16.72 19.86 -1.77
N PHE A 516 16.62 19.32 -2.98
CA PHE A 516 16.98 20.03 -4.20
C PHE A 516 16.30 19.39 -5.41
N VAL A 517 16.24 20.13 -6.51
CA VAL A 517 15.74 19.62 -7.79
C VAL A 517 16.89 19.31 -8.73
N VAL A 518 16.82 18.20 -9.43
CA VAL A 518 17.69 17.94 -10.58
C VAL A 518 16.91 18.30 -11.83
N ARG A 519 17.39 19.31 -12.55
CA ARG A 519 16.78 19.81 -13.77
C ARG A 519 17.29 19.07 -14.99
N ASN A 520 16.51 19.14 -16.05
CA ASN A 520 16.98 18.87 -17.40
C ASN A 520 16.56 20.04 -18.28
N ASP A 521 17.40 21.06 -18.39
CA ASP A 521 17.07 22.30 -19.10
C ASP A 521 16.85 22.09 -20.61
N SER A 522 17.27 20.94 -21.14
CA SER A 522 17.02 20.55 -22.53
C SER A 522 15.70 19.81 -22.74
N SER A 523 15.00 19.45 -21.67
CA SER A 523 13.74 18.71 -21.69
C SER A 523 12.68 19.39 -22.57
N GLN A 524 11.80 18.56 -23.12
CA GLN A 524 10.57 18.96 -23.81
C GLN A 524 9.41 18.10 -23.30
N SER A 525 9.48 17.66 -22.04
CA SER A 525 8.45 16.84 -21.44
C SER A 525 7.09 17.52 -21.53
N ASP A 526 6.00 16.74 -21.58
CA ASP A 526 4.66 17.31 -21.67
C ASP A 526 4.35 18.22 -20.47
N ILE A 527 4.75 17.79 -19.26
CA ILE A 527 4.52 18.50 -18.00
C ILE A 527 5.84 19.04 -17.45
N LEU A 528 5.84 20.30 -17.02
CA LEU A 528 6.88 20.91 -16.21
C LEU A 528 6.33 21.19 -14.80
N PHE A 529 6.79 20.41 -13.83
CA PHE A 529 6.42 20.53 -12.42
C PHE A 529 7.32 21.55 -11.71
N GLN A 530 6.73 22.57 -11.09
CA GLN A 530 7.45 23.50 -10.22
C GLN A 530 7.28 23.12 -8.75
N SER A 531 8.41 22.97 -8.05
CA SER A 531 8.44 22.83 -6.58
C SER A 531 8.58 24.19 -5.89
N SER A 532 7.82 24.37 -4.82
CA SER A 532 7.53 25.64 -4.11
C SER A 532 8.63 26.04 -3.11
N PHE A 533 9.90 25.96 -3.52
CA PHE A 533 11.07 26.26 -2.67
C PHE A 533 11.05 27.65 -2.04
N THR A 534 10.43 28.63 -2.71
CA THR A 534 10.30 29.98 -2.17
C THR A 534 9.31 30.03 -1.01
N THR A 535 8.17 29.33 -1.11
CA THR A 535 7.28 29.13 0.04
C THR A 535 8.02 28.42 1.17
N PHE A 536 8.75 27.34 0.89
CA PHE A 536 9.51 26.65 1.95
C PHE A 536 10.52 27.58 2.65
N CYS A 537 11.15 28.50 1.92
CA CYS A 537 12.08 29.47 2.49
C CYS A 537 11.38 30.56 3.32
N ALA A 538 10.19 31.00 2.91
CA ALA A 538 9.37 31.97 3.63
C ALA A 538 8.97 31.49 5.02
N TYR A 539 8.63 30.20 5.15
CA TYR A 539 8.26 29.55 6.42
C TYR A 539 9.46 29.00 7.20
N ASN A 540 10.64 28.88 6.58
CA ASN A 540 11.84 28.36 7.26
C ASN A 540 12.27 29.26 8.42
N ASN A 541 12.15 28.75 9.65
CA ASN A 541 12.53 29.45 10.88
C ASN A 541 13.92 29.09 11.40
N TYR A 542 14.77 28.40 10.63
CA TYR A 542 16.14 28.10 11.01
C TYR A 542 16.89 29.35 11.47
N GLY A 543 17.44 29.32 12.69
CA GLY A 543 18.10 30.46 13.34
C GLY A 543 17.15 31.38 14.13
N GLY A 544 15.85 31.11 14.07
CA GLY A 544 14.81 31.71 14.90
C GLY A 544 13.92 32.73 14.21
N TYR A 545 14.02 32.91 12.90
CA TYR A 545 13.23 33.90 12.17
C TYR A 545 12.77 33.37 10.82
N SER A 546 11.46 33.51 10.56
CA SER A 546 10.77 33.30 9.29
C SER A 546 10.06 34.60 8.87
N LEU A 547 9.31 34.59 7.77
CA LEU A 547 8.46 35.74 7.38
C LEU A 547 7.16 35.84 8.20
N TYR A 548 6.97 35.00 9.22
CA TYR A 548 5.76 34.97 10.06
C TYR A 548 6.09 35.18 11.53
N GLU A 549 5.24 35.93 12.23
CA GLU A 549 5.45 36.29 13.63
C GLU A 549 5.37 35.07 14.54
N TYR A 550 4.35 34.22 14.35
CA TYR A 550 4.14 33.01 15.16
C TYR A 550 5.30 32.01 15.06
N SER A 551 6.02 32.01 13.93
CA SER A 551 7.18 31.13 13.67
C SER A 551 8.49 31.92 13.71
N SER A 552 8.54 32.95 14.56
CA SER A 552 9.73 33.78 14.80
C SER A 552 9.90 34.08 16.29
N LYS A 553 11.15 34.22 16.74
CA LYS A 553 11.48 34.58 18.11
C LYS A 553 10.80 35.88 18.51
N HIS A 554 10.30 35.95 19.74
CA HIS A 554 9.66 37.13 20.32
C HIS A 554 8.47 37.68 19.50
N ASN A 555 7.81 36.84 18.69
CA ASN A 555 6.73 37.23 17.76
C ASN A 555 7.17 38.34 16.79
N GLN A 556 8.43 38.28 16.36
CA GLN A 556 9.08 39.33 15.59
C GLN A 556 9.55 38.77 14.24
N LYS A 557 8.68 38.83 13.22
CA LYS A 557 8.98 38.30 11.87
C LYS A 557 10.19 38.95 11.20
N ALA A 558 10.94 38.21 10.40
CA ALA A 558 11.88 38.79 9.45
C ALA A 558 11.14 39.41 8.26
N VAL A 559 11.81 40.33 7.56
CA VAL A 559 11.40 40.81 6.23
C VAL A 559 12.35 40.32 5.13
N LYS A 560 13.43 39.65 5.53
CA LYS A 560 14.38 38.97 4.64
C LYS A 560 14.71 37.57 5.16
N VAL A 561 14.62 36.57 4.29
CA VAL A 561 14.98 35.16 4.58
C VAL A 561 15.95 34.64 3.54
N SER A 562 16.86 33.75 3.93
CA SER A 562 17.93 33.24 3.05
C SER A 562 17.82 31.75 2.78
N PHE A 563 18.28 31.34 1.59
CA PHE A 563 18.59 29.95 1.24
C PHE A 563 19.98 29.50 1.74
N ASP A 564 20.83 30.43 2.22
CA ASP A 564 22.16 30.11 2.80
C ASP A 564 22.09 29.67 4.26
N ARG A 565 21.13 28.79 4.55
CA ARG A 565 20.93 28.14 5.84
C ARG A 565 20.21 26.82 5.64
N PRO A 566 20.36 25.85 6.54
CA PRO A 566 19.53 24.65 6.50
C PRO A 566 18.06 25.03 6.49
N PHE A 567 17.28 24.23 5.77
CA PHE A 567 15.88 24.08 6.11
C PHE A 567 15.87 23.32 7.42
N SER A 568 15.72 24.02 8.55
CA SER A 568 15.27 23.36 9.76
C SER A 568 13.88 23.83 10.10
N GLN A 569 13.16 22.85 10.60
CA GLN A 569 11.85 22.99 11.20
C GLN A 569 12.01 22.74 12.70
N THR A 570 13.17 23.11 13.27
CA THR A 570 13.66 22.62 14.57
C THR A 570 13.35 23.54 15.74
N LEU A 571 12.17 24.15 15.78
CA LEU A 571 11.67 24.74 17.02
C LEU A 571 10.29 24.20 17.44
N GLY A 572 9.67 23.34 16.63
CA GLY A 572 8.43 22.63 16.96
C GLY A 572 8.31 21.39 16.09
N HIS A 573 7.55 20.39 16.55
CA HIS A 573 7.23 19.18 15.81
C HIS A 573 6.48 19.51 14.48
N ASP A 574 5.92 20.71 14.38
CA ASP A 574 4.83 21.02 13.44
C ASP A 574 5.25 21.44 12.02
N ASP A 575 6.49 21.87 11.78
CA ASP A 575 6.87 22.44 10.46
C ASP A 575 7.61 21.43 9.54
N TYR A 576 7.79 20.18 10.01
CA TYR A 576 8.46 18.99 9.43
C TYR A 576 8.57 18.88 7.90
N ASN A 577 7.47 19.20 7.22
CA ASN A 577 7.15 18.39 6.05
C ASN A 577 6.46 19.09 4.89
N HIS A 578 6.47 20.43 4.81
CA HIS A 578 5.76 21.17 3.75
C HIS A 578 6.01 20.61 2.34
N PHE A 579 7.25 20.23 2.05
CA PHE A 579 7.62 19.60 0.78
C PHE A 579 6.94 18.23 0.56
N LEU A 580 6.98 17.30 1.52
CA LEU A 580 6.36 15.97 1.33
C LEU A 580 4.84 15.96 1.58
N SER A 581 4.29 16.95 2.30
CA SER A 581 2.87 17.04 2.61
C SER A 581 2.03 17.52 1.43
N TRP A 582 2.57 18.45 0.63
CA TRP A 582 1.78 19.16 -0.38
C TRP A 582 2.09 18.76 -1.82
N GLU A 583 3.33 18.39 -2.16
CA GLU A 583 3.71 18.16 -3.56
C GLU A 583 3.82 16.67 -3.94
N ARG A 584 4.06 15.83 -2.93
CA ARG A 584 4.49 14.43 -3.11
C ARG A 584 3.44 13.56 -3.79
N ASN A 585 2.18 13.67 -3.40
CA ASN A 585 1.13 12.77 -3.89
C ASN A 585 0.88 12.97 -5.39
N MET A 586 0.89 14.23 -5.86
CA MET A 586 0.84 14.53 -7.29
C MET A 586 2.05 13.96 -8.03
N MET A 587 3.27 14.19 -7.52
CA MET A 587 4.50 13.64 -8.11
C MET A 587 4.42 12.11 -8.22
N ARG A 588 4.07 11.41 -7.14
CA ARG A 588 3.94 9.95 -7.11
C ARG A 588 2.89 9.46 -8.12
N TRP A 589 1.74 10.11 -8.20
CA TRP A 589 0.65 9.72 -9.07
C TRP A 589 0.98 9.94 -10.56
N LEU A 590 1.58 11.09 -10.91
CA LEU A 590 2.05 11.37 -12.26
C LEU A 590 3.08 10.33 -12.72
N GLU A 591 4.04 10.03 -11.84
CA GLU A 591 5.07 9.04 -12.14
C GLU A 591 4.49 7.61 -12.22
N TYR A 592 3.56 7.25 -11.33
CA TYR A 592 2.86 5.96 -11.35
C TYR A 592 2.20 5.67 -12.71
N LEU A 593 1.50 6.67 -13.27
CA LEU A 593 0.86 6.55 -14.57
C LEU A 593 1.82 6.78 -15.75
N GLY A 594 3.10 7.04 -15.48
CA GLY A 594 4.14 7.20 -16.48
C GLY A 594 3.99 8.46 -17.32
N TYR A 595 3.47 9.55 -16.76
CA TYR A 595 3.46 10.85 -17.44
C TYR A 595 4.89 11.31 -17.75
N ASP A 596 5.05 12.03 -18.86
CA ASP A 596 6.32 12.67 -19.20
C ASP A 596 6.45 14.00 -18.44
N VAL A 597 7.23 13.97 -17.35
CA VAL A 597 7.38 15.08 -16.40
C VAL A 597 8.85 15.44 -16.23
N SER A 598 9.15 16.74 -16.20
CA SER A 598 10.41 17.28 -15.69
C SER A 598 10.15 18.32 -14.60
N TYR A 599 11.16 18.58 -13.77
CA TYR A 599 11.01 19.31 -12.51
C TYR A 599 11.95 20.51 -12.45
N ILE A 600 11.44 21.61 -11.88
CA ILE A 600 12.16 22.86 -11.61
C ILE A 600 11.70 23.47 -10.27
N THR A 601 12.30 24.59 -9.87
CA THR A 601 11.93 25.39 -8.70
C THR A 601 11.50 26.80 -9.11
N ASN A 602 10.85 27.54 -8.21
CA ASN A 602 10.52 28.96 -8.43
C ASN A 602 11.76 29.81 -8.83
N VAL A 603 12.93 29.48 -8.28
CA VAL A 603 14.20 30.18 -8.58
C VAL A 603 14.60 30.00 -10.04
N ASP A 604 14.30 28.84 -10.61
CA ASP A 604 14.58 28.55 -12.02
C ASP A 604 13.65 29.32 -12.95
N VAL A 605 12.37 29.48 -12.58
CA VAL A 605 11.44 30.32 -13.35
C VAL A 605 11.80 31.80 -13.21
N HIS A 606 12.21 32.25 -12.03
CA HIS A 606 12.71 33.62 -11.85
C HIS A 606 13.93 33.91 -12.74
N THR A 607 14.88 32.97 -12.83
CA THR A 607 16.14 33.17 -13.57
C THR A 607 16.01 32.95 -15.08
N ASN A 608 15.19 31.99 -15.51
CA ASN A 608 14.99 31.68 -16.92
C ASN A 608 13.53 31.26 -17.21
N PRO A 609 12.59 32.22 -17.28
CA PRO A 609 11.18 31.91 -17.51
C PRO A 609 10.90 31.30 -18.90
N TYR A 610 11.80 31.48 -19.88
CA TYR A 610 11.64 30.89 -21.21
C TYR A 610 11.66 29.36 -21.21
N ILE A 611 12.17 28.74 -20.15
CA ILE A 611 12.12 27.27 -20.00
C ILE A 611 10.69 26.74 -20.07
N LEU A 612 9.71 27.51 -19.58
CA LEU A 612 8.28 27.13 -19.57
C LEU A 612 7.74 26.84 -20.97
N GLN A 613 8.21 27.57 -21.99
CA GLN A 613 7.71 27.47 -23.38
C GLN A 613 8.18 26.20 -24.12
N ARG A 614 9.04 25.38 -23.51
CA ARG A 614 9.48 24.09 -24.07
C ARG A 614 8.50 22.95 -23.77
N HIS A 615 7.50 23.22 -22.96
CA HIS A 615 6.56 22.23 -22.43
C HIS A 615 5.14 22.59 -22.82
N LYS A 616 4.23 21.60 -22.73
CA LYS A 616 2.82 21.83 -23.02
C LYS A 616 2.07 22.40 -21.81
N LEU A 617 2.51 22.05 -20.60
CA LEU A 617 1.84 22.37 -19.35
C LEU A 617 2.85 22.79 -18.27
N PHE A 618 2.61 23.95 -17.66
CA PHE A 618 3.18 24.34 -16.37
C PHE A 618 2.26 23.88 -15.22
N LEU A 619 2.84 23.21 -14.23
CA LEU A 619 2.11 22.61 -13.12
C LEU A 619 2.59 23.17 -11.77
N SER A 620 1.68 23.79 -11.03
CA SER A 620 1.84 24.25 -9.64
C SER A 620 0.93 23.43 -8.72
N VAL A 621 1.45 22.97 -7.59
CA VAL A 621 0.83 21.94 -6.75
C VAL A 621 0.96 22.30 -5.28
N GLY A 622 -0.11 22.11 -4.51
CA GLY A 622 -0.06 22.26 -3.07
C GLY A 622 -0.06 23.72 -2.64
N HIS A 623 1.06 24.24 -2.15
CA HIS A 623 1.14 25.57 -1.53
C HIS A 623 2.26 26.44 -2.14
N ASP A 624 1.96 27.05 -3.27
CA ASP A 624 2.90 27.87 -4.05
C ASP A 624 2.65 29.38 -3.83
N GLU A 625 2.71 29.82 -2.57
CA GLU A 625 2.26 31.12 -2.08
C GLU A 625 3.14 32.32 -2.47
N TYR A 626 4.46 32.15 -2.55
CA TYR A 626 5.42 33.26 -2.71
C TYR A 626 5.97 33.32 -4.13
N TRP A 627 5.62 34.37 -4.90
CA TRP A 627 6.06 34.53 -6.28
C TRP A 627 6.86 35.81 -6.49
N SER A 628 7.98 35.71 -7.21
CA SER A 628 8.73 36.88 -7.66
C SER A 628 8.00 37.54 -8.83
N LYS A 629 8.30 38.82 -9.10
CA LYS A 629 7.73 39.50 -10.27
C LYS A 629 8.13 38.82 -11.57
N GLU A 630 9.40 38.45 -11.68
CA GLU A 630 9.96 37.80 -12.86
C GLU A 630 9.32 36.44 -13.10
N GLN A 631 9.05 35.66 -12.04
CA GLN A 631 8.30 34.42 -12.15
C GLN A 631 6.87 34.66 -12.63
N ARG A 632 6.15 35.61 -12.02
CA ARG A 632 4.76 35.93 -12.42
C ARG A 632 4.67 36.36 -13.88
N ASP A 633 5.56 37.25 -14.30
CA ASP A 633 5.65 37.72 -15.68
C ASP A 633 5.98 36.58 -16.64
N GLY A 634 6.87 35.67 -16.24
CA GLY A 634 7.26 34.50 -17.03
C GLY A 634 6.12 33.51 -17.25
N VAL A 635 5.35 33.21 -16.21
CA VAL A 635 4.18 32.31 -16.28
C VAL A 635 3.07 32.93 -17.14
N GLU A 636 2.80 34.23 -16.98
CA GLU A 636 1.84 34.95 -17.85
C GLU A 636 2.28 34.94 -19.32
N GLN A 637 3.56 35.20 -19.59
CA GLN A 637 4.12 35.10 -20.94
C GLN A 637 4.02 33.69 -21.52
N ALA A 638 4.25 32.64 -20.73
CA ALA A 638 4.11 31.26 -21.16
C ALA A 638 2.64 30.94 -21.54
N ARG A 639 1.68 31.34 -20.71
CA ARG A 639 0.23 31.24 -21.03
C ARG A 639 -0.09 31.93 -22.35
N ASP A 640 0.40 33.16 -22.51
CA ASP A 640 0.13 33.96 -23.71
C ASP A 640 0.85 33.38 -24.95
N ALA A 641 1.89 32.57 -24.75
CA ALA A 641 2.58 31.74 -25.74
C ALA A 641 2.00 30.31 -25.90
N LYS A 642 0.76 30.08 -25.46
CA LYS A 642 0.00 28.81 -25.59
C LYS A 642 0.43 27.66 -24.67
N VAL A 643 1.25 27.91 -23.64
CA VAL A 643 1.51 26.92 -22.59
C VAL A 643 0.31 26.85 -21.66
N ASN A 644 -0.22 25.66 -21.42
CA ASN A 644 -1.33 25.46 -20.48
C ASN A 644 -0.84 25.64 -19.03
N LEU A 645 -1.73 26.05 -18.13
CA LEU A 645 -1.42 26.20 -16.71
C LEU A 645 -2.39 25.36 -15.86
N ALA A 646 -1.86 24.53 -14.96
CA ALA A 646 -2.68 23.82 -13.98
C ALA A 646 -2.21 24.14 -12.56
N PHE A 647 -3.15 24.60 -11.74
CA PHE A 647 -2.96 24.90 -10.33
C PHE A 647 -3.75 23.87 -9.51
N PHE A 648 -3.11 22.78 -9.11
CA PHE A 648 -3.65 21.86 -8.12
C PHE A 648 -3.26 22.34 -6.72
N SER A 649 -3.67 23.57 -6.43
CA SER A 649 -3.19 24.41 -5.34
C SER A 649 -4.28 25.39 -4.93
N ALA A 650 -4.08 26.03 -3.78
CA ALA A 650 -4.74 27.27 -3.38
C ALA A 650 -3.72 28.18 -2.70
N ASN A 651 -4.12 29.43 -2.47
CA ASN A 651 -3.25 30.48 -1.98
C ASN A 651 -1.98 30.66 -2.83
N SER A 652 -2.07 30.33 -4.12
CA SER A 652 -0.93 30.43 -5.03
C SER A 652 -0.72 31.88 -5.47
N ALA A 653 0.54 32.29 -5.59
CA ALA A 653 0.92 33.65 -6.00
C ALA A 653 0.25 34.74 -5.14
N TYR A 654 0.15 34.52 -3.83
CA TYR A 654 -0.46 35.45 -2.89
C TYR A 654 0.48 36.61 -2.53
N TRP A 655 1.72 36.28 -2.14
CA TRP A 655 2.74 37.26 -1.81
C TRP A 655 3.66 37.55 -2.99
N ARG A 656 3.85 38.85 -3.28
CA ARG A 656 4.94 39.30 -4.13
C ARG A 656 6.21 39.42 -3.30
N PHE A 657 7.31 38.83 -3.78
CA PHE A 657 8.63 39.02 -3.18
C PHE A 657 9.67 39.46 -4.23
N ARG A 658 10.86 39.81 -3.75
CA ARG A 658 12.04 40.15 -4.57
C ARG A 658 13.25 39.33 -4.13
N PHE A 659 14.12 38.97 -5.07
CA PHE A 659 15.43 38.40 -4.75
C PHE A 659 16.50 39.48 -4.53
N GLU A 660 17.38 39.23 -3.56
CA GLU A 660 18.62 39.96 -3.32
C GLU A 660 19.81 38.99 -3.23
N LYS A 661 21.02 39.55 -3.27
CA LYS A 661 22.24 38.81 -3.03
C LYS A 661 22.37 38.45 -1.54
N SER A 662 23.02 37.33 -1.24
CA SER A 662 23.48 37.03 0.12
C SER A 662 24.48 38.08 0.62
N SER A 663 24.81 38.06 1.92
CA SER A 663 25.91 38.85 2.50
C SER A 663 27.28 38.56 1.86
N ARG A 664 27.42 37.45 1.15
CA ARG A 664 28.62 37.04 0.41
C ARG A 664 28.56 37.37 -1.09
N GLY A 665 27.46 37.94 -1.56
CA GLY A 665 27.31 38.44 -2.93
C GLY A 665 26.76 37.42 -3.93
N GLU A 666 26.42 36.20 -3.52
CA GLU A 666 25.78 35.22 -4.40
C GLU A 666 24.34 35.66 -4.74
N ALA A 667 23.97 35.63 -6.01
CA ALA A 667 22.67 36.09 -6.49
C ALA A 667 21.52 35.14 -6.08
N ASN A 668 20.32 35.69 -5.92
CA ASN A 668 19.07 34.95 -5.69
C ASN A 668 19.10 34.03 -4.46
N ARG A 669 19.84 34.44 -3.43
CA ARG A 669 19.95 33.70 -2.16
C ARG A 669 19.05 34.26 -1.07
N VAL A 670 18.67 35.53 -1.16
CA VAL A 670 17.83 36.21 -0.15
C VAL A 670 16.49 36.58 -0.76
N MET A 671 15.40 36.12 -0.14
CA MET A 671 14.04 36.57 -0.45
C MET A 671 13.66 37.74 0.45
N VAL A 672 13.11 38.79 -0.15
CA VAL A 672 12.66 40.01 0.53
C VAL A 672 11.15 40.16 0.39
N CYS A 673 10.46 40.22 1.53
CA CYS A 673 9.01 40.39 1.60
C CYS A 673 8.64 41.15 2.87
N TYR A 674 8.24 42.41 2.71
CA TYR A 674 7.84 43.28 3.81
C TYR A 674 6.38 43.07 4.26
N LYS A 675 5.59 42.31 3.48
CA LYS A 675 4.18 42.00 3.74
C LYS A 675 3.37 43.29 4.02
N ASP A 676 2.97 43.49 5.27
CA ASP A 676 2.10 44.59 5.70
C ASP A 676 2.89 45.87 6.03
N THR A 677 4.22 45.82 6.00
CA THR A 677 5.08 46.98 6.22
C THR A 677 5.55 47.58 4.90
N GLN A 678 5.88 48.87 4.90
CA GLN A 678 6.36 49.56 3.71
C GLN A 678 7.74 49.04 3.29
N ASP A 679 7.85 48.44 2.10
CA ASP A 679 9.14 48.10 1.49
C ASP A 679 9.83 49.41 1.03
N PRO A 680 11.11 49.63 1.40
CA PRO A 680 11.85 50.85 1.03
C PRO A 680 12.33 50.88 -0.44
N VAL A 681 12.25 49.76 -1.17
CA VAL A 681 12.73 49.64 -2.55
C VAL A 681 11.56 49.51 -3.53
N ALA A 682 10.73 48.49 -3.35
CA ALA A 682 9.59 48.23 -4.21
C ALA A 682 8.57 47.35 -3.47
N PRO A 683 7.25 47.52 -3.67
CA PRO A 683 6.23 46.76 -2.95
C PRO A 683 6.46 45.24 -3.03
N THR A 684 6.71 44.62 -1.87
CA THR A 684 6.80 43.17 -1.68
C THR A 684 5.71 42.70 -0.71
N ASN A 685 4.49 43.14 -1.02
CA ASN A 685 3.25 42.82 -0.33
C ASN A 685 2.34 41.97 -1.24
N LYS A 686 1.05 41.80 -0.90
CA LYS A 686 0.14 40.93 -1.65
C LYS A 686 0.04 41.34 -3.12
N TRP A 687 -0.08 40.38 -4.02
CA TRP A 687 -0.25 40.65 -5.46
C TRP A 687 -1.52 41.46 -5.78
N ARG A 688 -2.58 41.26 -5.01
CA ARG A 688 -3.84 42.03 -5.07
C ARG A 688 -3.78 43.43 -4.46
N SER A 689 -2.69 43.82 -3.80
CA SER A 689 -2.58 45.11 -3.13
C SER A 689 -2.76 46.28 -4.09
N ARG A 690 -3.08 47.47 -3.55
CA ARG A 690 -3.21 48.70 -4.36
C ARG A 690 -1.92 49.06 -5.09
N GLU A 691 -0.77 48.72 -4.51
CA GLU A 691 0.53 48.99 -5.11
C GLU A 691 0.85 48.04 -6.27
N ASN A 692 0.38 46.79 -6.21
CA ASN A 692 0.68 45.77 -7.21
C ASN A 692 -0.39 45.64 -8.30
N GLN A 693 -1.68 45.80 -7.96
CA GLN A 693 -2.85 45.76 -8.86
C GLN A 693 -2.89 44.54 -9.79
N ARG A 694 -2.41 43.39 -9.30
CA ARG A 694 -2.31 42.16 -10.09
C ARG A 694 -2.84 40.98 -9.28
N PRO A 695 -4.15 40.97 -8.94
CA PRO A 695 -4.71 39.91 -8.12
C PRO A 695 -4.54 38.54 -8.79
N GLU A 696 -4.55 37.52 -7.95
CA GLU A 696 -4.28 36.12 -8.27
C GLU A 696 -5.28 35.61 -9.30
N ASN A 697 -6.56 35.97 -9.13
CA ASN A 697 -7.65 35.59 -10.03
C ASN A 697 -7.46 36.09 -11.46
N ALA A 698 -6.71 37.18 -11.70
CA ALA A 698 -6.40 37.67 -13.04
C ALA A 698 -5.63 36.64 -13.89
N LEU A 699 -4.87 35.74 -13.24
CA LEU A 699 -4.17 34.64 -13.87
C LEU A 699 -4.84 33.29 -13.60
N ILE A 700 -5.23 33.03 -12.36
CA ILE A 700 -5.64 31.69 -11.91
C ILE A 700 -7.15 31.48 -12.08
N GLY A 701 -7.94 32.55 -12.14
CA GLY A 701 -9.41 32.52 -12.18
C GLY A 701 -10.07 32.53 -10.80
N VAL A 702 -9.33 32.11 -9.76
CA VAL A 702 -9.71 32.17 -8.34
C VAL A 702 -8.59 32.82 -7.53
N MET A 703 -8.87 33.20 -6.29
CA MET A 703 -7.87 33.73 -5.36
C MET A 703 -8.17 33.29 -3.93
N TYR A 704 -7.16 33.32 -3.04
CA TYR A 704 -7.33 32.98 -1.63
C TYR A 704 -8.43 33.81 -0.97
N THR A 705 -9.36 33.13 -0.31
CA THR A 705 -10.50 33.73 0.40
C THR A 705 -10.53 33.40 1.87
N GLY A 706 -10.01 32.24 2.27
CA GLY A 706 -9.94 31.85 3.66
C GLY A 706 -9.28 30.49 3.89
N ASP A 707 -9.12 30.20 5.17
CA ASP A 707 -8.53 28.97 5.67
C ASP A 707 -9.15 28.59 7.02
N ARG A 708 -8.79 27.39 7.47
CA ARG A 708 -9.16 26.90 8.79
C ARG A 708 -8.13 25.96 9.38
N ASP A 709 -7.21 26.53 10.15
CA ASP A 709 -6.02 25.85 10.69
C ASP A 709 -6.37 24.87 11.81
N ASP A 710 -7.42 25.15 12.58
CA ASP A 710 -7.90 24.32 13.68
C ASP A 710 -8.55 23.00 13.26
N LEU A 711 -8.87 22.82 11.97
CA LEU A 711 -9.27 21.52 11.43
C LEU A 711 -8.07 20.55 11.32
N TYR A 712 -6.84 21.03 11.48
CA TYR A 712 -5.58 20.31 11.26
C TYR A 712 -4.73 20.36 12.52
N TYR A 713 -4.74 19.32 13.35
CA TYR A 713 -3.95 19.38 14.59
C TYR A 713 -3.19 18.12 14.98
N THR A 714 -2.75 17.34 13.99
CA THR A 714 -1.57 16.50 14.22
C THR A 714 -0.62 16.61 13.05
N TRP A 715 0.27 17.61 13.07
CA TRP A 715 1.54 17.48 12.35
C TRP A 715 2.35 16.42 13.09
N GLY A 716 2.49 15.30 12.43
CA GLY A 716 3.01 14.06 12.92
C GLY A 716 4.52 13.96 12.82
N ASP A 717 5.01 12.76 12.52
CA ASP A 717 6.44 12.50 12.42
C ASP A 717 7.12 13.26 11.27
N PRO A 718 8.47 13.40 11.27
CA PRO A 718 9.26 14.04 10.21
C PRO A 718 9.08 13.50 8.78
N ASN A 719 8.37 12.39 8.57
CA ASN A 719 8.02 11.91 7.25
C ASN A 719 6.52 12.08 6.94
N GLY A 720 5.73 12.65 7.84
CA GLY A 720 4.28 12.87 7.71
C GLY A 720 3.43 11.61 7.81
N THR A 721 3.95 10.48 8.30
CA THR A 721 3.18 9.22 8.34
C THR A 721 2.06 9.19 9.37
N THR A 722 2.14 10.06 10.39
CA THR A 722 1.10 10.19 11.42
C THR A 722 0.23 11.43 11.25
N ASP A 723 0.39 12.16 10.14
CA ASP A 723 -0.41 13.36 9.89
C ASP A 723 -1.88 12.98 9.67
N THR A 724 -2.78 13.67 10.37
CA THR A 724 -4.22 13.54 10.15
C THR A 724 -4.78 14.85 9.62
N TYR A 725 -5.53 14.74 8.54
CA TYR A 725 -6.02 15.88 7.78
C TYR A 725 -7.53 15.79 7.60
N ASN A 726 -8.25 16.74 8.17
CA ASN A 726 -9.66 16.97 7.84
C ASN A 726 -9.78 17.92 6.64
N GLY A 727 -10.99 18.28 6.28
CA GLY A 727 -11.25 19.20 5.18
C GLY A 727 -12.73 19.18 4.84
N TYR A 728 -13.10 19.98 3.87
CA TYR A 728 -14.42 20.02 3.29
C TYR A 728 -14.49 19.19 2.01
N ASP A 729 -15.69 18.78 1.68
CA ASP A 729 -15.95 18.03 0.47
C ASP A 729 -15.79 18.91 -0.78
N PHE A 730 -15.19 18.35 -1.82
CA PHE A 730 -15.24 18.96 -3.14
C PHE A 730 -16.60 18.63 -3.77
N VAL A 731 -17.44 19.65 -3.98
CA VAL A 731 -18.83 19.48 -4.44
C VAL A 731 -18.95 19.88 -5.92
N VAL A 732 -19.37 18.94 -6.75
CA VAL A 732 -19.50 19.12 -8.20
C VAL A 732 -20.61 20.12 -8.52
N ALA A 733 -20.33 21.09 -9.38
CA ALA A 733 -21.28 22.13 -9.80
C ALA A 733 -21.54 22.17 -11.31
N ASN A 734 -20.73 21.46 -12.12
CA ASN A 734 -20.88 21.42 -13.57
C ASN A 734 -20.42 20.07 -14.16
N SER A 735 -21.13 19.00 -13.84
CA SER A 735 -20.86 17.60 -14.23
C SER A 735 -20.97 17.33 -15.74
N LEU A 736 -21.58 18.24 -16.51
CA LEU A 736 -21.61 18.15 -17.98
C LEU A 736 -20.29 18.60 -18.61
N ASP A 737 -19.42 19.28 -17.85
CA ASP A 737 -18.11 19.68 -18.32
C ASP A 737 -17.26 18.46 -18.73
N PRO A 738 -16.49 18.54 -19.84
CA PRO A 738 -15.63 17.44 -20.27
C PRO A 738 -14.66 16.92 -19.20
N TYR A 739 -14.28 17.75 -18.21
CA TYR A 739 -13.40 17.32 -17.13
C TYR A 739 -14.04 16.25 -16.23
N TYR A 740 -15.37 16.11 -16.23
CA TYR A 740 -16.10 15.05 -15.52
C TYR A 740 -16.39 13.81 -16.38
N ALA A 741 -15.92 13.74 -17.62
CA ALA A 741 -16.15 12.57 -18.48
C ALA A 741 -15.66 11.26 -17.82
N HIS A 742 -16.49 10.21 -17.87
CA HIS A 742 -16.21 8.88 -17.31
C HIS A 742 -16.03 8.81 -15.79
N THR A 743 -16.30 9.90 -15.07
CA THR A 743 -16.29 9.90 -13.58
C THR A 743 -17.60 9.38 -12.98
N ASN A 744 -18.69 9.41 -13.76
CA ASN A 744 -20.08 9.20 -13.32
C ASN A 744 -20.57 10.19 -12.24
N LEU A 745 -19.83 11.27 -11.98
CA LEU A 745 -20.24 12.33 -11.08
C LEU A 745 -21.37 13.17 -11.69
N LYS A 746 -22.26 13.64 -10.83
CA LYS A 746 -23.37 14.55 -11.13
C LYS A 746 -23.27 15.81 -10.26
N ASP A 747 -23.98 16.86 -10.64
CA ASP A 747 -24.06 18.08 -9.83
C ASP A 747 -24.59 17.74 -8.43
N GLY A 748 -23.90 18.26 -7.41
CA GLY A 748 -24.17 17.97 -6.00
C GLY A 748 -23.44 16.74 -5.45
N ASP A 749 -22.86 15.86 -6.29
CA ASP A 749 -22.01 14.77 -5.80
C ASP A 749 -20.75 15.34 -5.14
N SER A 750 -20.27 14.65 -4.09
CA SER A 750 -19.05 15.03 -3.38
C SER A 750 -17.88 14.06 -3.56
N LEU A 751 -16.68 14.64 -3.53
CA LEU A 751 -15.42 13.94 -3.29
C LEU A 751 -14.94 14.33 -1.89
N SER A 752 -14.80 13.32 -1.03
CA SER A 752 -14.68 13.51 0.41
C SER A 752 -13.39 14.27 0.78
N GLN A 753 -13.55 15.38 1.51
CA GLN A 753 -12.45 16.10 2.17
C GLN A 753 -11.26 16.49 1.26
N LEU A 754 -11.52 16.92 0.02
CA LEU A 754 -10.50 17.40 -0.92
C LEU A 754 -10.35 18.93 -0.95
N VAL A 755 -11.08 19.66 -0.09
CA VAL A 755 -11.04 21.12 0.04
C VAL A 755 -10.46 21.52 1.40
N GLY A 756 -9.37 22.27 1.38
CA GLY A 756 -8.62 22.71 2.56
C GLY A 756 -7.13 22.76 2.25
N PHE A 757 -6.22 23.02 3.18
CA PHE A 757 -6.41 23.68 4.48
C PHE A 757 -6.80 25.15 4.24
N GLU A 758 -6.22 25.72 3.20
CA GLU A 758 -6.59 26.99 2.60
C GLU A 758 -7.32 26.72 1.28
N TRP A 759 -8.19 27.65 0.90
CA TRP A 759 -8.94 27.54 -0.34
C TRP A 759 -9.11 28.87 -1.06
N ASP A 760 -9.30 28.74 -2.36
CA ASP A 760 -9.56 29.86 -3.24
C ASP A 760 -11.03 29.88 -3.66
N GLY A 761 -11.54 31.07 -3.91
CA GLY A 761 -12.91 31.30 -4.38
C GLY A 761 -12.93 32.26 -5.57
N VAL A 762 -14.05 32.25 -6.30
CA VAL A 762 -14.30 33.25 -7.35
C VAL A 762 -14.66 34.57 -6.68
N VAL A 763 -13.96 35.63 -7.06
CA VAL A 763 -14.18 36.99 -6.53
C VAL A 763 -14.53 37.94 -7.66
N ASN A 764 -15.57 38.76 -7.45
CA ASN A 764 -16.01 39.76 -8.42
C ASN A 764 -15.30 41.10 -8.20
N ASN A 765 -14.03 41.18 -8.59
CA ASN A 765 -13.19 42.38 -8.47
C ASN A 765 -12.89 43.06 -9.83
N GLY A 766 -13.53 42.60 -10.92
CA GLY A 766 -13.28 43.08 -12.28
C GLY A 766 -12.04 42.49 -12.98
N PHE A 767 -11.27 41.63 -12.32
CA PHE A 767 -10.08 40.99 -12.90
C PHE A 767 -10.30 39.53 -13.33
N SER A 768 -11.46 38.95 -13.05
CA SER A 768 -11.77 37.56 -13.43
C SER A 768 -11.67 37.38 -14.96
N PRO A 769 -10.99 36.32 -15.44
CA PRO A 769 -10.84 36.04 -16.86
C PRO A 769 -12.19 35.87 -17.56
N LYS A 770 -12.28 36.29 -18.83
CA LYS A 770 -13.47 36.06 -19.66
C LYS A 770 -13.66 34.56 -19.91
N GLY A 771 -14.92 34.11 -19.91
CA GLY A 771 -15.25 32.70 -20.16
C GLY A 771 -14.86 31.75 -19.02
N LEU A 772 -14.73 32.26 -17.79
CA LEU A 772 -14.49 31.45 -16.60
C LEU A 772 -15.65 30.47 -16.38
N VAL A 773 -15.32 29.19 -16.26
CA VAL A 773 -16.26 28.10 -15.96
C VAL A 773 -16.01 27.63 -14.55
N ILE A 774 -17.07 27.61 -13.73
CA ILE A 774 -17.04 27.01 -12.39
C ILE A 774 -17.28 25.51 -12.53
N LEU A 775 -16.36 24.70 -12.01
CA LEU A 775 -16.42 23.24 -12.03
C LEU A 775 -16.98 22.71 -10.70
N SER A 776 -16.57 23.32 -9.59
CA SER A 776 -17.05 22.97 -8.24
C SER A 776 -17.47 24.22 -7.45
N SER A 777 -18.39 24.00 -6.53
CA SER A 777 -18.85 25.02 -5.59
C SER A 777 -19.01 24.37 -4.22
N SER A 778 -17.91 24.33 -3.48
CA SER A 778 -17.77 23.56 -2.26
C SER A 778 -18.06 24.43 -1.04
N PRO A 779 -19.07 24.11 -0.21
CA PRO A 779 -19.33 24.85 1.02
C PRO A 779 -18.17 24.71 2.00
N VAL A 780 -17.75 25.84 2.57
CA VAL A 780 -16.64 25.91 3.52
C VAL A 780 -16.95 26.93 4.60
N GLU A 781 -16.38 26.74 5.79
CA GLU A 781 -16.49 27.69 6.89
C GLU A 781 -15.08 28.19 7.25
N PRO A 782 -14.69 29.42 6.86
CA PRO A 782 -13.39 29.97 7.20
C PRO A 782 -13.33 30.33 8.69
N LYS A 783 -12.23 29.95 9.34
CA LYS A 783 -11.85 30.53 10.64
C LYS A 783 -11.12 31.86 10.43
N SER A 784 -10.25 31.89 9.43
CA SER A 784 -9.52 33.08 9.00
C SER A 784 -9.92 33.45 7.57
N ARG A 785 -9.96 34.75 7.29
CA ARG A 785 -10.31 35.31 5.99
C ARG A 785 -9.31 36.39 5.63
N ASP A 786 -9.08 36.58 4.34
CA ASP A 786 -8.33 37.74 3.88
C ASP A 786 -9.12 39.03 4.12
N LEU A 787 -8.44 40.04 4.67
CA LEU A 787 -9.01 41.36 4.94
C LEU A 787 -9.10 42.24 3.69
N ASP A 788 -8.36 41.92 2.63
CA ASP A 788 -8.29 42.71 1.38
C ASP A 788 -9.29 42.22 0.30
N LEU A 789 -10.34 41.51 0.70
CA LEU A 789 -11.37 41.02 -0.22
C LEU A 789 -12.33 42.13 -0.64
N SER A 790 -12.80 42.07 -1.89
CA SER A 790 -13.80 43.00 -2.39
C SER A 790 -15.11 42.89 -1.60
N PRO A 791 -15.82 43.99 -1.29
CA PRO A 791 -17.11 43.94 -0.61
C PRO A 791 -18.09 43.00 -1.32
N GLY A 792 -18.79 42.16 -0.54
CA GLY A 792 -19.74 41.17 -1.08
C GLY A 792 -19.10 39.86 -1.56
N THR A 793 -17.78 39.67 -1.39
CA THR A 793 -17.14 38.37 -1.65
C THR A 793 -17.74 37.28 -0.76
N ASN A 794 -18.18 36.17 -1.36
CA ASN A 794 -18.60 35.00 -0.62
C ASN A 794 -17.38 34.19 -0.17
N THR A 795 -17.04 34.26 1.12
CA THR A 795 -15.92 33.50 1.70
C THR A 795 -16.32 32.12 2.22
N GLN A 796 -17.59 31.73 2.09
CA GLN A 796 -18.11 30.43 2.53
C GLN A 796 -18.19 29.43 1.38
N VAL A 797 -17.47 29.70 0.29
CA VAL A 797 -17.37 28.81 -0.87
C VAL A 797 -15.93 28.72 -1.35
N SER A 798 -15.50 27.51 -1.66
CA SER A 798 -14.32 27.23 -2.46
C SER A 798 -14.75 26.83 -3.88
N ASN A 799 -14.03 27.30 -4.90
CA ASN A 799 -14.34 27.00 -6.29
C ASN A 799 -13.13 26.40 -7.01
N ALA A 800 -13.36 25.28 -7.70
CA ALA A 800 -12.51 24.88 -8.81
C ALA A 800 -13.04 25.50 -10.10
N VAL A 801 -12.13 25.96 -10.95
CA VAL A 801 -12.47 26.68 -12.18
C VAL A 801 -11.58 26.27 -13.34
N ARG A 802 -12.05 26.57 -14.55
CA ARG A 802 -11.20 26.61 -15.74
C ARG A 802 -11.55 27.80 -16.63
N TYR A 803 -10.60 28.24 -17.46
CA TYR A 803 -10.87 29.14 -18.58
C TYR A 803 -9.89 28.88 -19.73
N THR A 804 -10.22 29.41 -20.91
CA THR A 804 -9.30 29.43 -22.06
C THR A 804 -8.82 30.87 -22.27
N ALA A 805 -7.51 31.09 -22.17
CA ALA A 805 -6.89 32.38 -22.42
C ALA A 805 -7.01 32.79 -23.90
N HIS A 806 -6.82 34.08 -24.20
CA HIS A 806 -6.88 34.59 -25.57
C HIS A 806 -5.89 33.92 -26.53
N SER A 807 -4.76 33.40 -26.02
CA SER A 807 -3.78 32.63 -26.78
C SER A 807 -4.29 31.24 -27.21
N GLY A 808 -5.34 30.74 -26.57
CA GLY A 808 -5.80 29.36 -26.65
C GLY A 808 -5.28 28.45 -25.52
N ALA A 809 -4.38 28.94 -24.66
CA ALA A 809 -3.94 28.20 -23.48
C ALA A 809 -5.10 27.92 -22.52
N LYS A 810 -5.19 26.70 -22.03
CA LYS A 810 -6.13 26.28 -20.98
C LYS A 810 -5.52 26.57 -19.61
N VAL A 811 -6.35 27.09 -18.70
CA VAL A 811 -5.98 27.31 -17.31
C VAL A 811 -6.99 26.61 -16.41
N PHE A 812 -6.51 25.80 -15.47
CA PHE A 812 -7.30 25.10 -14.45
C PHE A 812 -6.80 25.46 -13.07
N ALA A 813 -7.72 25.60 -12.12
CA ALA A 813 -7.42 25.70 -10.70
C ALA A 813 -8.36 24.81 -9.87
N SER A 814 -7.81 24.02 -8.96
CA SER A 814 -8.59 23.21 -8.02
C SER A 814 -9.22 24.03 -6.90
N GLY A 815 -8.64 25.19 -6.60
CA GLY A 815 -9.06 26.07 -5.50
C GLY A 815 -8.85 25.48 -4.11
N SER A 816 -7.95 24.49 -3.99
CA SER A 816 -7.66 23.79 -2.74
C SER A 816 -6.21 23.31 -2.73
N ILE A 817 -5.53 23.49 -1.59
CA ILE A 817 -4.20 22.91 -1.33
C ILE A 817 -4.27 21.37 -1.29
N GLN A 818 -5.40 20.78 -0.91
CA GLN A 818 -5.51 19.35 -0.59
C GLN A 818 -5.93 18.45 -1.74
N TRP A 819 -6.27 19.05 -2.88
CA TRP A 819 -6.96 18.34 -3.95
C TRP A 819 -6.19 17.09 -4.42
N MET A 820 -4.86 17.15 -4.47
CA MET A 820 -3.99 16.05 -4.92
C MET A 820 -4.08 14.80 -4.05
N TRP A 821 -4.57 14.89 -2.81
CA TRP A 821 -4.75 13.72 -1.96
C TRP A 821 -5.83 12.77 -2.46
N GLY A 822 -6.73 13.27 -3.31
CA GLY A 822 -7.65 12.44 -4.11
C GLY A 822 -6.94 11.56 -5.14
N LEU A 823 -5.67 11.85 -5.47
CA LEU A 823 -4.90 11.12 -6.47
C LEU A 823 -4.02 10.03 -5.87
N ASP A 824 -3.35 10.32 -4.76
CA ASP A 824 -2.52 9.42 -3.97
C ASP A 824 -2.59 9.94 -2.53
N SER A 825 -2.69 9.04 -1.55
CA SER A 825 -2.79 9.39 -0.13
C SER A 825 -1.64 8.79 0.67
N ASP A 826 -0.47 8.55 0.04
CA ASP A 826 0.77 8.25 0.76
C ASP A 826 0.98 9.35 1.81
N ARG A 827 1.01 8.95 3.09
CA ARG A 827 1.21 9.84 4.25
C ARG A 827 0.06 10.81 4.52
N VAL A 828 -1.13 10.51 4.01
CA VAL A 828 -2.36 11.27 4.31
C VAL A 828 -3.32 10.34 5.04
N LYS A 829 -3.79 10.75 6.22
CA LYS A 829 -4.82 10.03 6.98
C LYS A 829 -6.02 10.93 7.31
N PRO A 830 -7.27 10.43 7.21
CA PRO A 830 -7.65 9.18 6.53
C PRO A 830 -7.24 9.20 5.05
N PHE A 831 -7.17 8.03 4.41
CA PHE A 831 -6.91 7.96 2.97
C PHE A 831 -8.05 8.66 2.20
N LYS A 832 -7.70 9.44 1.17
CA LYS A 832 -8.62 10.28 0.39
C LYS A 832 -8.66 9.94 -1.09
N GLU A 833 -7.88 8.93 -1.52
CA GLU A 833 -7.85 8.46 -2.91
C GLU A 833 -9.26 8.17 -3.44
N ASP A 834 -9.62 8.77 -4.57
CA ASP A 834 -10.90 8.56 -5.23
C ASP A 834 -10.68 8.38 -6.73
N ILE A 835 -11.12 7.25 -7.29
CA ILE A 835 -10.97 6.93 -8.71
C ILE A 835 -11.63 7.99 -9.62
N ARG A 836 -12.66 8.69 -9.14
CA ARG A 836 -13.36 9.75 -9.87
C ARG A 836 -12.51 11.02 -9.90
N ALA A 837 -11.80 11.33 -8.81
CA ALA A 837 -10.81 12.41 -8.78
C ALA A 837 -9.62 12.13 -9.71
N GLN A 838 -9.11 10.89 -9.68
CA GLN A 838 -8.04 10.43 -10.58
C GLN A 838 -8.46 10.54 -12.06
N GLN A 839 -9.68 10.09 -12.40
CA GLN A 839 -10.21 10.23 -13.75
C GLN A 839 -10.39 11.70 -14.17
N MET A 840 -10.85 12.57 -13.26
CA MET A 840 -10.94 14.02 -13.51
C MET A 840 -9.57 14.64 -13.80
N ALA A 841 -8.54 14.34 -13.00
CA ALA A 841 -7.17 14.80 -13.27
C ALA A 841 -6.65 14.32 -14.62
N ILE A 842 -6.92 13.07 -15.00
CA ILE A 842 -6.54 12.54 -16.32
C ILE A 842 -7.22 13.33 -17.44
N ASN A 843 -8.51 13.66 -17.29
CA ASN A 843 -9.24 14.45 -18.28
C ASN A 843 -8.64 15.86 -18.43
N ILE A 844 -8.34 16.52 -17.30
CA ILE A 844 -7.71 17.85 -17.26
C ILE A 844 -6.36 17.82 -17.99
N LEU A 845 -5.47 16.89 -17.60
CA LEU A 845 -4.12 16.82 -18.16
C LEU A 845 -4.14 16.42 -19.65
N ALA A 846 -5.06 15.54 -20.05
CA ALA A 846 -5.20 15.12 -21.44
C ALA A 846 -5.68 16.25 -22.36
N ASP A 847 -6.62 17.08 -21.89
CA ASP A 847 -7.05 18.32 -22.58
C ASP A 847 -5.90 19.32 -22.73
N MET A 848 -5.01 19.36 -21.74
CA MET A 848 -3.78 20.18 -21.76
C MET A 848 -2.61 19.55 -22.54
N GLY A 849 -2.84 18.41 -23.20
CA GLY A 849 -1.89 17.77 -24.10
C GLY A 849 -0.88 16.83 -23.44
N ALA A 850 -1.03 16.55 -22.14
CA ALA A 850 -0.21 15.60 -21.39
C ALA A 850 -0.97 14.29 -21.17
N LYS A 851 -0.38 13.14 -21.56
CA LYS A 851 -1.06 11.84 -21.47
C LYS A 851 -0.21 10.80 -20.73
N PRO A 852 -0.83 9.95 -19.90
CA PRO A 852 -0.13 8.87 -19.22
C PRO A 852 0.22 7.76 -20.20
N LEU A 853 1.38 7.11 -19.99
CA LEU A 853 1.73 5.88 -20.70
C LEU A 853 1.01 4.65 -20.12
N ILE A 854 0.63 4.70 -18.85
CA ILE A 854 0.07 3.58 -18.08
C ILE A 854 -1.25 3.96 -17.36
N PRO A 855 -2.31 4.40 -18.06
CA PRO A 855 -3.59 4.84 -17.47
C PRO A 855 -4.44 3.71 -16.87
N PHE A 856 -3.86 2.68 -16.26
CA PHE A 856 -4.57 1.52 -15.67
C PHE A 856 -6.02 1.80 -15.24
N ASN A 857 -7.00 1.15 -15.88
CA ASN A 857 -8.45 1.28 -15.61
C ASN A 857 -9.10 2.65 -15.88
N PHE A 858 -8.33 3.65 -16.32
CA PHE A 858 -8.84 4.97 -16.70
C PHE A 858 -9.02 5.10 -18.21
N LYS A 859 -9.99 5.93 -18.60
CA LYS A 859 -10.20 6.30 -19.99
C LYS A 859 -9.45 7.60 -20.29
N VAL A 860 -8.79 7.66 -21.44
CA VAL A 860 -8.09 8.85 -21.92
C VAL A 860 -8.79 9.31 -23.20
N ASP A 861 -9.64 10.33 -23.10
CA ASP A 861 -10.33 10.90 -24.26
C ASP A 861 -9.34 11.67 -25.17
N THR A 862 -9.63 11.73 -26.48
CA THR A 862 -8.83 12.51 -27.45
C THR A 862 -9.37 13.93 -27.59
N SER A 863 -8.54 14.90 -27.98
CA SER A 863 -8.91 16.32 -28.11
C SER A 863 -10.17 16.58 -28.95
N SER A 864 -10.43 15.78 -29.99
CA SER A 864 -11.66 15.88 -30.81
C SER A 864 -12.95 15.55 -30.03
N HIS A 865 -12.86 14.74 -28.97
CA HIS A 865 -14.00 14.44 -28.08
C HIS A 865 -14.25 15.56 -27.07
N PHE A 866 -13.23 16.37 -26.73
CA PHE A 866 -13.38 17.52 -25.85
C PHE A 866 -14.12 18.67 -26.55
N GLU A 867 -13.71 19.05 -27.76
CA GLU A 867 -14.35 20.13 -28.54
C GLU A 867 -15.83 19.86 -28.81
N SER A 868 -16.19 18.62 -29.13
CA SER A 868 -17.59 18.22 -29.38
C SER A 868 -18.46 18.17 -28.11
N ARG A 869 -17.86 17.97 -26.93
CA ARG A 869 -18.56 18.03 -25.64
C ARG A 869 -18.69 19.46 -25.11
N GLU A 870 -17.67 20.31 -25.31
CA GLU A 870 -17.75 21.75 -24.98
C GLU A 870 -18.93 22.42 -25.73
N GLN A 871 -19.12 22.08 -27.01
CA GLN A 871 -20.27 22.58 -27.79
C GLN A 871 -21.63 22.14 -27.24
N LYS A 872 -21.73 20.97 -26.58
CA LYS A 872 -22.98 20.49 -25.98
C LYS A 872 -23.25 21.12 -24.62
N ALA A 873 -22.20 21.35 -23.82
CA ALA A 873 -22.31 22.02 -22.51
C ALA A 873 -22.66 23.51 -22.64
N ALA A 874 -22.21 24.17 -23.71
CA ALA A 874 -22.54 25.57 -23.99
C ALA A 874 -24.02 25.81 -24.38
N VAL A 875 -24.79 24.75 -24.65
CA VAL A 875 -26.22 24.83 -25.00
C VAL A 875 -27.11 24.71 -23.74
N SER A 876 -26.54 24.41 -22.58
CA SER A 876 -27.27 24.14 -21.33
C SER A 876 -26.97 25.09 -20.17
N ILE A 877 -26.40 26.28 -20.41
CA ILE A 877 -26.17 27.34 -19.41
C ILE A 877 -27.15 28.49 -19.62
#